data_AF-A0AA45U6C9-F1
#
_entry.id   AF-A0AA45U6C9-F1
#
_cell.length_a   1.000
_cell.length_b   1.000
_cell.length_c   1.000
_cell.angle_alpha   90.00
_cell.angle_beta   90.00
_cell.angle_gamma   90.00
#
_symmetry.space_group_name_H-M   'P 1'
#
loop_
_entity.id
_entity.type
_entity.pdbx_description
1 polymer ?
#
loop_
_entity_poly.entity_id
_entity_poly.type
_entity_poly.pdbx_seq_one_letter_code
_entity_poly.pdbx_strand_id
1 'polypeptide(L)'
;MQAVTKWGALLVVLWLGLGGCSDAGRPGAGVSQKQSSRAQALAAGQARLLRDIHAGTAGTTYGKSGGEGLRVGRTLFYVASDLSNGGELWKSDGTPEGTVLVKDIRPGPNSSNLAYFVEMDGILYFSATDHSGAELWRSDGTPEGTWRVKDIAPGPDSGGPSFLSRVGHQLFFIRTSELWKSDGTEAGTVLVRSFEGSIYDTIGEPTVSGGTLFFSANEPGYGWELWKSDGTPEGTVLVKDIQPGEGHSQPTNLRDVKGTLFFTADDGVHGNELWKSDGTPGGTVLITDARPGVGGLFIYDPGVVGGTYYFGSDGLKGEGVELWKSDGTPEGTGLLKDINEWDNSFPQSFIELNGVTLFIAEGKGIGYELWRTDGTPGGTVLVKDIWPGGYSSLSWSYFRVVLDGVLYFVANDGVSGIELWRTDGTSDGTWWVKDINPGSEGSGPSKMLMLEGRLYFFAFDAAVGSELWTSDGTEAGTVRLTYRGPATVGSTPQSFVDMGGTVFFSADDGVHGNELWKSDGTPEGTVLVKDVSPGSNASLPVVLTRVGETLLFFAYTPATGHELWRSDGSAAGTVMVKEIRPGTEGCECSVLGVYQGMLYFLAHDGVSGVDLWRSDGTSEGTVKVQDWPYGLSSGVNPEPVQMGGVLYFIRYTALWRTDGTDAGTWMVKQLATDTRRDAYQLTAVGNRLFFRSFDYSYGSELWTSDGTPEGTAQLKDLWPGIYGSKPSSFVGLNGRVYFAANDGMSGNELWTSDGTPEGTVKVKELVPGYGGTGPMLLTRVGGTLYFAATDASGAPVLWKSDGTEAGTVRVKGPMPGLLGTGDPMSFLALEPEGMLLFAAADAASGVEVWRTDGTEAGTVRITDIAPGPGSSRPRMFTRSGNRIFLSANDGWTGLEPWLIPLRAVTGPVPPTVTCPEDVTAEATGVAGADVSLPEARASDDTAPPQVTYSPESGSTFPPGDTQVSVTAQDEEGLTATCTFHVLVRDTTAPQLTCPEDVSVTVEDEAGNTVEFPPAIAVDLVTASPVLTYSRASGSTFPPGTTPVTVTAEDAAGNRATCDFQVSVNVKPSPFDAGTEPDAGMEVDAGTKPDAGTEPDAGPQTPDAGTESDAGTKPDAGAPPIPDPGGTGCGCAAGSGAPVSAVWGLLGLLGAMAARRRSIS
;
A
#
# COMPACT_ATOMS: atom_id res chain seq x y z
N MET A 1 -68.58 13.20 -2.79
CA MET A 1 -69.44 13.67 -3.90
C MET A 1 -68.75 13.32 -5.19
N GLN A 2 -69.48 12.60 -6.05
CA GLN A 2 -69.34 12.46 -7.51
C GLN A 2 -67.99 11.91 -8.05
N ALA A 3 -67.94 10.64 -8.51
CA ALA A 3 -68.57 10.11 -9.74
C ALA A 3 -67.60 10.26 -10.94
N VAL A 4 -67.45 9.33 -11.89
CA VAL A 4 -68.19 8.11 -12.25
C VAL A 4 -67.45 7.55 -13.47
N THR A 5 -67.28 6.23 -13.57
CA THR A 5 -67.91 5.40 -14.63
C THR A 5 -67.26 4.00 -14.68
N LYS A 6 -67.92 2.89 -15.02
CA LYS A 6 -69.28 2.36 -14.75
C LYS A 6 -69.35 0.97 -15.44
N TRP A 7 -70.06 0.03 -14.81
CA TRP A 7 -70.65 -1.24 -15.31
C TRP A 7 -69.70 -2.41 -15.57
N GLY A 8 -69.94 -3.64 -15.08
CA GLY A 8 -71.15 -4.38 -14.63
C GLY A 8 -71.15 -5.74 -15.36
N ALA A 9 -71.65 -6.91 -14.94
CA ALA A 9 -72.36 -7.52 -13.81
C ALA A 9 -72.16 -9.07 -14.01
N LEU A 10 -72.60 -10.09 -13.24
CA LEU A 10 -73.86 -10.35 -12.55
C LEU A 10 -73.81 -11.77 -11.89
N LEU A 11 -74.38 -11.91 -10.66
CA LEU A 11 -75.11 -13.04 -9.99
C LEU A 11 -74.60 -14.52 -10.02
N VAL A 12 -74.78 -15.37 -9.00
CA VAL A 12 -75.77 -15.46 -7.88
C VAL A 12 -75.07 -15.99 -6.60
N VAL A 13 -75.66 -15.79 -5.40
CA VAL A 13 -75.24 -16.44 -4.13
C VAL A 13 -76.49 -16.84 -3.29
N LEU A 14 -76.47 -17.98 -2.58
CA LEU A 14 -77.51 -18.41 -1.63
C LEU A 14 -77.00 -19.48 -0.62
N TRP A 15 -77.63 -19.60 0.56
CA TRP A 15 -77.32 -20.60 1.61
C TRP A 15 -78.46 -20.75 2.63
N LEU A 16 -78.60 -21.92 3.28
CA LEU A 16 -79.35 -22.11 4.54
C LEU A 16 -78.68 -23.15 5.46
N GLY A 17 -78.36 -22.73 6.70
CA GLY A 17 -78.81 -23.41 7.93
C GLY A 17 -77.79 -24.07 8.88
N LEU A 18 -77.54 -23.37 10.00
CA LEU A 18 -77.30 -23.87 11.40
C LEU A 18 -75.92 -24.40 11.84
N GLY A 19 -75.25 -23.59 12.70
CA GLY A 19 -74.93 -23.97 14.09
C GLY A 19 -73.60 -24.68 14.43
N GLY A 20 -72.68 -23.96 15.10
CA GLY A 20 -71.96 -24.48 16.28
C GLY A 20 -70.46 -24.83 16.15
N CYS A 21 -69.65 -24.11 16.96
CA CYS A 21 -68.33 -24.44 17.55
C CYS A 21 -67.03 -24.49 16.72
N SER A 22 -66.24 -23.42 16.94
CA SER A 22 -64.80 -23.31 17.26
C SER A 22 -63.69 -23.95 16.40
N ASP A 23 -62.72 -23.07 16.13
CA ASP A 23 -61.31 -23.23 15.75
C ASP A 23 -60.97 -23.75 14.34
N ALA A 24 -60.57 -22.80 13.47
CA ALA A 24 -59.20 -22.69 12.95
C ALA A 24 -59.12 -21.65 11.80
N GLY A 25 -58.03 -20.89 11.79
CA GLY A 25 -57.31 -20.51 10.56
C GLY A 25 -57.95 -19.48 9.60
N ARG A 26 -57.44 -18.25 9.64
CA ARG A 26 -57.45 -17.36 8.46
C ARG A 26 -56.14 -17.52 7.68
N PRO A 27 -56.17 -17.86 6.38
CA PRO A 27 -54.99 -17.84 5.52
C PRO A 27 -54.79 -16.45 4.88
N GLY A 28 -53.52 -16.16 4.61
CA GLY A 28 -52.99 -14.87 4.19
C GLY A 28 -53.36 -14.45 2.77
N ALA A 29 -53.39 -13.13 2.60
CA ALA A 29 -53.42 -12.46 1.31
C ALA A 29 -51.98 -12.22 0.85
N GLY A 30 -51.71 -12.63 -0.38
CA GLY A 30 -50.43 -12.42 -1.06
C GLY A 30 -50.11 -10.94 -1.26
N VAL A 31 -48.83 -10.62 -1.12
CA VAL A 31 -48.24 -9.33 -1.50
C VAL A 31 -47.38 -9.57 -2.74
N SER A 32 -47.63 -8.74 -3.75
CA SER A 32 -46.92 -8.69 -5.01
C SER A 32 -45.45 -8.31 -4.84
N GLN A 33 -44.60 -8.93 -5.66
CA GLN A 33 -43.24 -8.54 -6.02
C GLN A 33 -42.99 -7.03 -5.98
N LYS A 34 -42.13 -6.61 -5.05
CA LYS A 34 -41.32 -5.38 -5.09
C LYS A 34 -39.93 -5.73 -4.51
N GLN A 35 -39.22 -6.61 -5.20
CA GLN A 35 -37.76 -6.72 -5.11
C GLN A 35 -37.23 -6.44 -6.52
N SER A 36 -36.04 -5.82 -6.60
CA SER A 36 -35.33 -5.33 -7.80
C SER A 36 -35.70 -3.92 -8.31
N SER A 37 -35.34 -2.88 -7.54
CA SER A 37 -34.87 -1.62 -8.13
C SER A 37 -34.20 -0.75 -7.05
N ARG A 38 -33.03 -1.18 -6.55
CA ARG A 38 -32.10 -0.24 -5.91
C ARG A 38 -30.63 -0.60 -6.01
N ALA A 39 -30.25 -1.50 -6.91
CA ALA A 39 -28.93 -1.39 -7.56
C ALA A 39 -28.93 -0.13 -8.44
N GLN A 40 -28.71 1.05 -7.86
CA GLN A 40 -28.18 2.15 -8.65
C GLN A 40 -26.80 1.71 -9.15
N ALA A 41 -26.57 1.79 -10.45
CA ALA A 41 -25.23 1.62 -10.99
C ALA A 41 -24.33 2.65 -10.31
N LEU A 42 -23.43 2.19 -9.44
CA LEU A 42 -22.45 3.05 -8.80
C LEU A 42 -21.31 3.33 -9.77
N ALA A 43 -20.85 4.58 -9.77
CA ALA A 43 -19.89 5.10 -10.75
C ALA A 43 -18.47 4.52 -10.59
N ALA A 44 -17.58 4.81 -11.55
CA ALA A 44 -16.27 4.18 -11.72
C ALA A 44 -15.27 4.32 -10.55
N GLY A 45 -15.49 5.23 -9.59
CA GLY A 45 -14.72 5.28 -8.34
C GLY A 45 -14.96 4.09 -7.40
N GLN A 46 -15.91 3.21 -7.71
CA GLN A 46 -16.35 2.09 -6.86
C GLN A 46 -16.63 0.85 -7.75
N ALA A 47 -17.63 0.04 -7.35
CA ALA A 47 -18.54 -0.70 -8.23
C ALA A 47 -18.15 -2.02 -8.93
N ARG A 48 -18.71 -3.12 -8.41
CA ARG A 48 -19.74 -3.93 -9.12
C ARG A 48 -20.44 -4.89 -8.14
N LEU A 49 -21.76 -4.98 -8.10
CA LEU A 49 -22.51 -5.83 -7.15
C LEU A 49 -22.35 -7.36 -7.32
N LEU A 50 -23.09 -8.14 -6.52
CA LEU A 50 -23.31 -9.58 -6.73
C LEU A 50 -24.58 -10.18 -6.09
N ARG A 51 -24.53 -10.65 -4.84
CA ARG A 51 -25.25 -11.88 -4.44
C ARG A 51 -25.70 -11.93 -2.97
N ASP A 52 -27.01 -11.92 -2.75
CA ASP A 52 -27.67 -12.16 -1.44
C ASP A 52 -27.76 -13.64 -1.03
N ILE A 53 -27.79 -13.88 0.29
CA ILE A 53 -28.62 -14.92 0.91
C ILE A 53 -29.22 -14.49 2.29
N HIS A 54 -28.48 -13.80 3.17
CA HIS A 54 -28.72 -13.70 4.63
C HIS A 54 -29.97 -12.88 5.02
N ALA A 55 -31.08 -13.57 5.33
CA ALA A 55 -32.39 -12.98 5.69
C ALA A 55 -32.52 -12.42 7.14
N GLY A 56 -31.45 -11.90 7.74
CA GLY A 56 -31.34 -11.39 9.13
C GLY A 56 -32.22 -10.17 9.50
N THR A 57 -32.07 -9.61 10.73
CA THR A 57 -32.91 -8.49 11.23
C THR A 57 -32.41 -7.78 12.53
N ALA A 58 -31.13 -7.84 12.90
CA ALA A 58 -30.50 -7.06 14.00
C ALA A 58 -30.98 -7.26 15.48
N GLY A 59 -30.17 -6.81 16.46
CA GLY A 59 -30.24 -7.16 17.90
C GLY A 59 -28.84 -7.39 18.54
N THR A 60 -28.55 -8.64 18.95
CA THR A 60 -27.16 -9.19 19.19
C THR A 60 -26.10 -9.88 18.03
N THR A 61 -25.04 -9.52 18.92
CA THR A 61 -23.54 -9.49 19.15
C THR A 61 -22.86 -10.82 19.52
N TYR A 62 -21.98 -11.36 18.65
CA TYR A 62 -20.96 -12.43 18.76
C TYR A 62 -20.34 -12.50 17.34
N GLY A 63 -19.03 -12.62 17.10
CA GLY A 63 -17.91 -12.95 17.96
C GLY A 63 -16.60 -12.30 17.50
N LYS A 64 -15.51 -12.67 18.16
CA LYS A 64 -14.36 -11.81 18.43
C LYS A 64 -13.44 -11.44 17.28
N SER A 65 -12.89 -10.25 17.49
CA SER A 65 -12.03 -9.35 16.73
C SER A 65 -10.64 -9.88 16.31
N GLY A 66 -10.52 -11.16 15.99
CA GLY A 66 -9.22 -11.80 15.93
C GLY A 66 -8.43 -11.58 14.63
N GLY A 67 -7.14 -11.93 14.73
CA GLY A 67 -6.27 -12.23 13.60
C GLY A 67 -5.70 -11.01 12.88
N GLU A 68 -4.45 -11.19 12.47
CA GLU A 68 -3.95 -10.59 11.24
C GLU A 68 -4.70 -11.16 10.02
N GLY A 69 -4.41 -10.60 8.86
CA GLY A 69 -4.63 -11.23 7.57
C GLY A 69 -3.46 -10.87 6.67
N LEU A 70 -3.13 -11.73 5.71
CA LEU A 70 -1.92 -11.57 4.91
C LEU A 70 -2.17 -11.94 3.46
N ARG A 71 -1.56 -11.16 2.55
CA ARG A 71 -1.61 -11.37 1.11
C ARG A 71 -0.47 -12.23 0.64
N VAL A 72 -0.79 -13.14 -0.27
CA VAL A 72 0.13 -14.05 -0.92
C VAL A 72 -0.31 -14.22 -2.38
N GLY A 73 0.50 -13.69 -3.30
CA GLY A 73 0.07 -13.61 -4.70
C GLY A 73 -1.06 -12.59 -4.88
N ARG A 74 -2.26 -13.01 -5.31
CA ARG A 74 -3.34 -12.08 -5.71
C ARG A 74 -4.45 -11.86 -4.68
N THR A 75 -4.42 -12.34 -3.44
CA THR A 75 -5.59 -12.14 -2.55
C THR A 75 -5.19 -12.07 -1.04
N LEU A 76 -6.01 -12.34 0.00
CA LEU A 76 -5.63 -12.28 1.43
C LEU A 76 -6.66 -12.84 2.46
N PHE A 77 -6.20 -13.15 3.67
CA PHE A 77 -6.98 -13.53 4.87
C PHE A 77 -7.70 -12.46 5.72
N TYR A 78 -8.69 -12.86 6.54
CA TYR A 78 -9.22 -12.18 7.75
C TYR A 78 -10.23 -13.06 8.53
N VAL A 79 -11.10 -12.45 9.34
CA VAL A 79 -12.04 -13.12 10.26
C VAL A 79 -13.45 -12.49 10.13
N ALA A 80 -14.56 -13.25 10.32
CA ALA A 80 -15.96 -12.87 9.99
C ALA A 80 -17.00 -13.14 11.09
N SER A 81 -18.30 -12.83 10.88
CA SER A 81 -19.42 -13.32 11.72
C SER A 81 -20.66 -13.69 10.88
N ASP A 82 -20.97 -14.97 10.92
CA ASP A 82 -21.81 -15.78 10.03
C ASP A 82 -22.25 -16.99 10.93
N LEU A 83 -22.82 -18.11 10.46
CA LEU A 83 -23.70 -18.97 11.29
C LEU A 83 -23.14 -19.55 12.62
N SER A 84 -22.27 -20.57 12.63
CA SER A 84 -22.23 -21.53 13.77
C SER A 84 -20.86 -21.84 14.41
N ASN A 85 -19.79 -21.96 13.61
CA ASN A 85 -18.56 -22.68 13.98
C ASN A 85 -17.49 -21.78 14.65
N GLY A 86 -16.23 -22.02 14.26
CA GLY A 86 -15.03 -21.35 14.73
C GLY A 86 -14.74 -20.04 14.01
N GLY A 87 -13.50 -19.56 13.99
CA GLY A 87 -13.12 -18.24 13.48
C GLY A 87 -12.37 -18.25 12.17
N GLU A 88 -12.52 -19.29 11.37
CA GLU A 88 -11.71 -19.59 10.20
C GLU A 88 -12.60 -20.30 9.17
N LEU A 89 -12.61 -20.07 7.85
CA LEU A 89 -11.96 -19.03 7.00
C LEU A 89 -12.71 -18.93 5.59
N TRP A 90 -13.36 -17.80 5.24
CA TRP A 90 -14.14 -17.36 4.02
C TRP A 90 -13.19 -17.09 2.81
N LYS A 91 -13.62 -16.42 1.72
CA LYS A 91 -13.01 -15.19 1.10
C LYS A 91 -13.81 -14.62 -0.08
N SER A 92 -13.28 -13.59 -0.75
CA SER A 92 -13.46 -13.41 -2.22
C SER A 92 -12.09 -13.63 -2.89
N ASP A 93 -11.93 -13.60 -4.22
CA ASP A 93 -10.69 -13.06 -4.84
C ASP A 93 -10.87 -11.59 -5.23
N GLY A 94 -11.87 -10.99 -4.58
CA GLY A 94 -12.51 -9.75 -4.87
C GLY A 94 -13.38 -9.76 -6.13
N THR A 95 -13.41 -10.83 -6.94
CA THR A 95 -14.16 -10.95 -8.21
C THR A 95 -15.39 -11.88 -8.10
N PRO A 96 -16.05 -12.24 -9.22
CA PRO A 96 -16.89 -13.42 -9.34
C PRO A 96 -16.36 -14.44 -10.38
N GLU A 97 -15.07 -14.45 -10.70
CA GLU A 97 -14.44 -15.25 -11.77
C GLU A 97 -13.63 -16.51 -11.29
N GLY A 98 -14.05 -17.23 -10.23
CA GLY A 98 -13.33 -18.42 -9.67
C GLY A 98 -14.04 -19.17 -8.50
N THR A 99 -13.40 -20.22 -7.93
CA THR A 99 -14.10 -21.28 -7.13
C THR A 99 -13.33 -22.10 -5.99
N VAL A 100 -12.94 -21.59 -4.78
CA VAL A 100 -12.66 -22.41 -3.52
C VAL A 100 -12.92 -21.82 -2.05
N LEU A 101 -12.19 -22.14 -0.94
CA LEU A 101 -12.11 -21.65 0.50
C LEU A 101 -11.79 -22.77 1.55
N VAL A 102 -12.02 -22.69 2.88
CA VAL A 102 -11.16 -23.37 3.89
C VAL A 102 -11.55 -24.33 5.05
N LYS A 103 -11.93 -23.97 6.31
CA LYS A 103 -11.99 -24.81 7.59
C LYS A 103 -12.09 -24.00 8.91
N ASP A 104 -12.62 -24.60 9.99
CA ASP A 104 -13.47 -23.99 11.06
C ASP A 104 -13.55 -24.78 12.43
N ILE A 105 -12.77 -24.46 13.50
CA ILE A 105 -12.68 -25.35 14.71
C ILE A 105 -13.59 -25.06 15.93
N ARG A 106 -13.68 -23.83 16.48
CA ARG A 106 -14.11 -23.70 17.89
C ARG A 106 -15.55 -24.21 18.10
N PRO A 107 -15.81 -25.07 19.12
CA PRO A 107 -17.16 -25.56 19.47
C PRO A 107 -18.17 -24.45 19.81
N GLY A 108 -18.78 -23.85 18.79
CA GLY A 108 -19.73 -22.76 18.88
C GLY A 108 -19.09 -21.36 18.81
N PRO A 109 -19.92 -20.33 18.57
CA PRO A 109 -19.51 -19.05 17.97
C PRO A 109 -18.57 -18.20 18.86
N ASN A 110 -17.25 -18.32 18.62
CA ASN A 110 -16.22 -17.65 19.45
C ASN A 110 -15.01 -17.09 18.66
N SER A 111 -14.51 -17.82 17.66
CA SER A 111 -13.23 -17.64 16.90
C SER A 111 -12.02 -18.37 17.50
N SER A 112 -11.09 -18.91 16.67
CA SER A 112 -10.23 -20.06 17.07
C SER A 112 -8.72 -19.96 16.74
N ASN A 113 -8.09 -18.95 17.30
CA ASN A 113 -6.70 -18.90 17.74
C ASN A 113 -5.59 -18.84 16.67
N LEU A 114 -5.92 -18.60 15.40
CA LEU A 114 -4.92 -18.36 14.35
C LEU A 114 -4.03 -17.17 14.69
N ALA A 115 -2.70 -17.30 14.56
CA ALA A 115 -1.75 -16.23 14.93
C ALA A 115 -0.38 -16.33 14.24
N TYR A 116 0.25 -15.18 13.98
CA TYR A 116 1.61 -15.01 13.45
C TYR A 116 1.78 -15.32 11.97
N PHE A 117 1.00 -14.59 11.16
CA PHE A 117 0.91 -14.72 9.71
C PHE A 117 2.20 -14.24 9.04
N VAL A 118 2.88 -15.11 8.31
CA VAL A 118 4.13 -14.80 7.58
C VAL A 118 4.08 -15.34 6.17
N GLU A 119 4.48 -14.58 5.15
CA GLU A 119 4.68 -15.07 3.77
C GLU A 119 6.19 -15.22 3.44
N MET A 120 6.61 -15.88 2.35
CA MET A 120 8.00 -15.88 1.87
C MET A 120 8.21 -16.21 0.35
N ASP A 121 7.94 -17.46 -0.03
CA ASP A 121 8.01 -18.08 -1.38
C ASP A 121 6.63 -18.42 -1.96
N GLY A 122 5.72 -17.43 -1.96
CA GLY A 122 4.32 -17.59 -2.34
C GLY A 122 3.49 -18.20 -1.23
N ILE A 123 3.95 -18.02 0.01
CA ILE A 123 3.84 -19.04 1.06
C ILE A 123 3.64 -18.41 2.44
N LEU A 124 2.38 -18.08 2.74
CA LEU A 124 1.89 -17.74 4.07
C LEU A 124 2.18 -18.90 5.06
N TYR A 125 2.22 -18.61 6.37
CA TYR A 125 2.39 -19.50 7.52
C TYR A 125 1.71 -18.90 8.78
N PHE A 126 1.04 -19.67 9.65
CA PHE A 126 0.66 -19.25 11.02
C PHE A 126 0.16 -20.37 11.97
N SER A 127 0.18 -20.08 13.28
CA SER A 127 -0.30 -20.85 14.45
C SER A 127 -1.83 -21.12 14.46
N ALA A 128 -2.43 -22.09 15.22
CA ALA A 128 -3.67 -21.98 16.07
C ALA A 128 -4.13 -23.24 16.85
N THR A 129 -4.94 -23.01 17.92
CA THR A 129 -5.63 -23.97 18.83
C THR A 129 -7.14 -24.12 18.57
N ASP A 130 -7.74 -25.16 19.17
CA ASP A 130 -8.97 -24.93 19.97
C ASP A 130 -8.68 -25.06 21.48
N HIS A 131 -8.86 -26.27 22.02
CA HIS A 131 -8.21 -26.73 23.25
C HIS A 131 -7.01 -27.62 22.89
N SER A 132 -7.19 -28.44 21.85
CA SER A 132 -6.13 -29.17 21.14
C SER A 132 -5.14 -28.21 20.48
N GLY A 133 -3.87 -28.59 20.51
CA GLY A 133 -2.75 -27.68 20.67
C GLY A 133 -2.32 -26.86 19.47
N ALA A 134 -1.78 -25.69 19.72
CA ALA A 134 -2.05 -24.54 18.89
C ALA A 134 -1.14 -24.20 17.68
N GLU A 135 -0.40 -25.08 17.01
CA GLU A 135 0.73 -24.61 16.14
C GLU A 135 0.46 -24.40 14.67
N LEU A 136 1.41 -24.74 13.78
CA LEU A 136 1.80 -23.91 12.66
C LEU A 136 1.64 -24.65 11.32
N TRP A 137 0.84 -24.03 10.47
CA TRP A 137 0.24 -24.59 9.26
C TRP A 137 0.01 -23.47 8.19
N ARG A 138 -0.63 -23.77 7.04
CA ARG A 138 -0.77 -22.99 5.77
C ARG A 138 -1.93 -23.44 4.84
N SER A 139 -2.24 -22.76 3.73
CA SER A 139 -3.49 -22.90 2.91
C SER A 139 -3.36 -22.47 1.45
N ASP A 140 -4.38 -22.58 0.64
CA ASP A 140 -5.02 -21.43 -0.01
C ASP A 140 -6.55 -21.46 0.19
N GLY A 141 -7.07 -22.62 0.58
CA GLY A 141 -8.47 -22.97 0.54
C GLY A 141 -8.66 -24.35 -0.05
N THR A 142 -7.85 -25.34 0.32
CA THR A 142 -7.36 -26.22 -0.74
C THR A 142 -6.96 -27.67 -0.32
N PRO A 143 -7.69 -28.72 -0.75
CA PRO A 143 -7.34 -30.18 -0.56
C PRO A 143 -6.68 -31.15 -1.69
N GLU A 144 -5.45 -31.76 -1.51
CA GLU A 144 -4.39 -32.44 -2.42
C GLU A 144 -2.90 -32.47 -1.92
N GLY A 145 -2.03 -31.43 -2.01
CA GLY A 145 -0.53 -31.44 -2.10
C GLY A 145 0.42 -31.68 -0.87
N THR A 146 1.20 -30.69 -0.38
CA THR A 146 1.06 -29.97 0.94
C THR A 146 0.90 -30.58 2.41
N TRP A 147 1.52 -30.07 3.56
CA TRP A 147 1.72 -30.65 4.96
C TRP A 147 1.22 -29.96 6.30
N ARG A 148 1.89 -30.18 7.48
CA ARG A 148 2.00 -29.48 8.82
C ARG A 148 3.22 -30.10 9.53
N VAL A 149 3.86 -29.43 10.49
CA VAL A 149 5.27 -29.70 10.86
C VAL A 149 5.66 -30.95 11.67
N LYS A 150 6.23 -30.77 12.86
CA LYS A 150 6.35 -31.76 13.92
C LYS A 150 5.85 -31.07 15.17
N ASP A 151 5.30 -31.91 15.99
CA ASP A 151 4.70 -31.73 17.28
C ASP A 151 5.80 -32.14 18.28
N ILE A 152 6.31 -31.27 19.15
CA ILE A 152 7.64 -31.39 19.79
C ILE A 152 7.83 -30.98 21.29
N ALA A 153 8.08 -31.93 22.21
CA ALA A 153 7.95 -31.87 23.71
C ALA A 153 7.02 -33.01 24.25
N PRO A 154 7.30 -34.27 23.88
CA PRO A 154 6.36 -35.00 23.01
C PRO A 154 4.97 -35.52 23.45
N GLY A 155 4.27 -35.04 24.48
CA GLY A 155 2.96 -35.64 24.85
C GLY A 155 2.05 -34.78 25.72
N PRO A 156 2.24 -34.73 27.06
CA PRO A 156 1.48 -33.82 27.92
C PRO A 156 2.39 -32.72 28.49
N ASP A 157 2.82 -31.79 27.65
CA ASP A 157 3.78 -30.70 28.01
C ASP A 157 3.44 -29.32 27.38
N SER A 158 2.51 -29.22 26.42
CA SER A 158 2.36 -28.04 25.54
C SER A 158 3.63 -27.69 24.71
N GLY A 159 3.59 -26.61 23.91
CA GLY A 159 4.56 -26.26 22.85
C GLY A 159 4.94 -24.79 22.84
N GLY A 160 4.54 -24.01 21.81
CA GLY A 160 4.12 -22.62 22.06
C GLY A 160 4.85 -21.45 21.34
N PRO A 161 4.28 -20.20 21.37
CA PRO A 161 4.23 -19.40 20.15
C PRO A 161 5.25 -18.27 19.93
N SER A 162 5.19 -17.21 20.73
CA SER A 162 4.85 -15.89 20.21
C SER A 162 5.76 -15.19 19.17
N PHE A 163 5.13 -14.62 18.14
CA PHE A 163 5.55 -13.52 17.25
C PHE A 163 6.47 -13.85 16.05
N LEU A 164 5.96 -13.60 14.83
CA LEU A 164 6.59 -13.76 13.50
C LEU A 164 6.03 -12.67 12.53
N SER A 165 6.72 -12.35 11.42
CA SER A 165 6.19 -11.55 10.26
C SER A 165 6.89 -11.91 8.93
N ARG A 166 6.46 -11.43 7.74
CA ARG A 166 6.99 -11.76 6.37
C ARG A 166 8.49 -12.09 6.34
N VAL A 167 8.86 -13.34 6.05
CA VAL A 167 10.24 -13.86 6.22
C VAL A 167 11.05 -13.81 4.93
N GLY A 168 12.38 -13.64 5.07
CA GLY A 168 13.37 -13.49 3.99
C GLY A 168 13.31 -14.56 2.90
N HIS A 169 14.18 -15.56 2.99
CA HIS A 169 14.12 -16.82 2.24
C HIS A 169 14.63 -18.05 3.04
N GLN A 170 15.40 -17.84 4.13
CA GLN A 170 15.81 -18.87 5.18
C GLN A 170 15.05 -18.81 8.13
N LEU A 171 15.00 -19.86 9.05
CA LEU A 171 14.78 -19.82 10.50
C LEU A 171 15.68 -20.83 11.23
N PHE A 172 15.89 -20.53 12.50
CA PHE A 172 16.69 -21.22 13.49
C PHE A 172 15.74 -21.43 14.70
N PHE A 173 15.55 -22.65 15.22
CA PHE A 173 14.26 -23.07 15.82
C PHE A 173 14.05 -23.05 17.34
N ILE A 174 12.82 -22.73 17.72
CA ILE A 174 12.40 -22.33 19.05
C ILE A 174 11.58 -23.40 19.79
N ARG A 175 11.74 -23.45 21.11
CA ARG A 175 11.52 -24.68 21.91
C ARG A 175 11.65 -24.56 23.45
N THR A 176 11.66 -23.36 24.05
CA THR A 176 11.87 -23.04 25.52
C THR A 176 13.22 -23.37 26.31
N SER A 177 14.48 -23.52 26.83
CA SER A 177 15.86 -22.86 26.87
C SER A 177 17.13 -23.65 26.38
N GLU A 178 17.24 -24.13 25.13
CA GLU A 178 18.46 -24.66 24.42
C GLU A 178 18.26 -24.89 22.87
N LEU A 179 18.92 -24.21 21.93
CA LEU A 179 18.34 -23.83 20.60
C LEU A 179 18.66 -24.75 19.39
N TRP A 180 17.71 -25.02 18.49
CA TRP A 180 17.89 -25.85 17.27
C TRP A 180 17.59 -25.09 15.93
N LYS A 181 17.01 -25.70 14.87
CA LYS A 181 17.32 -25.39 13.44
C LYS A 181 16.22 -25.73 12.37
N SER A 182 16.03 -24.94 11.28
CA SER A 182 14.71 -24.85 10.56
C SER A 182 14.63 -24.45 9.04
N ASP A 183 14.74 -25.37 8.06
CA ASP A 183 14.61 -25.09 6.59
C ASP A 183 14.00 -26.20 5.69
N GLY A 184 14.71 -26.66 4.65
CA GLY A 184 14.17 -27.35 3.48
C GLY A 184 13.86 -28.85 3.69
N THR A 185 13.62 -29.60 2.62
CA THR A 185 13.52 -31.07 2.72
C THR A 185 14.87 -31.69 3.10
N GLU A 186 14.85 -32.83 3.79
CA GLU A 186 15.79 -32.99 4.91
C GLU A 186 17.18 -33.58 4.61
N ALA A 187 18.20 -32.93 5.18
CA ALA A 187 19.39 -33.59 5.70
C ALA A 187 19.14 -34.04 7.16
N GLY A 188 18.78 -33.08 8.02
CA GLY A 188 18.10 -33.34 9.29
C GLY A 188 18.22 -32.22 10.31
N THR A 189 18.10 -32.58 11.60
CA THR A 189 18.35 -31.73 12.78
C THR A 189 18.90 -32.62 13.93
N VAL A 190 19.89 -32.13 14.70
CA VAL A 190 20.86 -32.91 15.49
C VAL A 190 21.29 -32.21 16.81
N LEU A 191 21.65 -33.01 17.84
CA LEU A 191 21.96 -32.63 19.24
C LEU A 191 23.42 -32.18 19.51
N VAL A 192 23.64 -31.48 20.64
CA VAL A 192 24.99 -31.09 21.16
C VAL A 192 25.17 -31.32 22.67
N ARG A 193 24.41 -30.59 23.49
CA ARG A 193 24.62 -30.30 24.93
C ARG A 193 23.25 -29.91 25.51
N SER A 194 23.14 -29.81 26.83
CA SER A 194 21.95 -29.28 27.55
C SER A 194 22.38 -28.47 28.78
N PHE A 195 21.41 -27.86 29.47
CA PHE A 195 21.59 -27.15 30.75
C PHE A 195 20.73 -27.74 31.87
N GLU A 196 21.13 -27.50 33.12
CA GLU A 196 20.20 -27.22 34.21
C GLU A 196 20.04 -25.68 34.25
N GLY A 197 18.81 -25.14 34.17
CA GLY A 197 18.60 -23.72 33.84
C GLY A 197 17.17 -23.20 34.03
N SER A 198 16.92 -21.95 33.60
CA SER A 198 15.65 -21.22 33.83
C SER A 198 14.52 -21.54 32.83
N ILE A 199 13.29 -21.13 33.20
CA ILE A 199 12.03 -21.31 32.46
C ILE A 199 11.27 -20.02 32.15
N TYR A 200 11.76 -18.90 32.66
CA TYR A 200 10.83 -18.01 33.34
C TYR A 200 10.93 -16.59 32.80
N ASP A 201 12.12 -16.01 32.92
CA ASP A 201 12.63 -14.84 32.20
C ASP A 201 12.57 -15.02 30.66
N THR A 202 12.59 -13.92 29.89
CA THR A 202 12.81 -13.98 28.42
C THR A 202 13.97 -13.14 27.91
N ILE A 203 14.57 -13.74 26.90
CA ILE A 203 15.57 -13.19 26.00
C ILE A 203 15.00 -12.08 25.11
N GLY A 204 15.90 -11.39 24.41
CA GLY A 204 15.59 -10.41 23.37
C GLY A 204 15.20 -11.08 22.05
N GLU A 205 14.97 -10.29 21.02
CA GLU A 205 14.08 -10.62 19.90
C GLU A 205 14.70 -10.57 18.49
N PRO A 206 15.72 -11.35 18.08
CA PRO A 206 15.74 -12.05 16.79
C PRO A 206 15.34 -11.53 15.39
N THR A 207 14.88 -10.29 15.21
CA THR A 207 14.65 -9.64 13.92
C THR A 207 15.98 -9.20 13.30
N VAL A 208 15.93 -8.47 12.19
CA VAL A 208 16.36 -8.96 10.89
C VAL A 208 17.31 -7.99 10.18
N SER A 209 18.49 -8.47 9.75
CA SER A 209 19.50 -7.59 9.14
C SER A 209 20.50 -8.27 8.19
N GLY A 210 20.33 -8.05 6.88
CA GLY A 210 21.14 -8.64 5.79
C GLY A 210 22.66 -8.55 5.94
N GLY A 211 23.18 -7.50 6.58
CA GLY A 211 24.62 -7.32 6.80
C GLY A 211 25.26 -8.21 7.89
N THR A 212 24.47 -8.79 8.81
CA THR A 212 24.90 -9.91 9.70
C THR A 212 23.74 -10.43 10.55
N LEU A 213 23.13 -9.54 11.35
CA LEU A 213 22.12 -9.80 12.39
C LEU A 213 22.52 -10.67 13.60
N PHE A 214 21.85 -10.42 14.73
CA PHE A 214 22.26 -10.83 16.08
C PHE A 214 21.07 -11.34 16.91
N PHE A 215 21.35 -12.04 18.02
CA PHE A 215 20.37 -12.54 18.99
C PHE A 215 20.93 -12.52 20.43
N SER A 216 20.15 -11.96 21.35
CA SER A 216 20.39 -11.79 22.79
C SER A 216 20.78 -13.07 23.55
N ALA A 217 21.69 -13.01 24.56
CA ALA A 217 21.61 -13.85 25.78
C ALA A 217 22.74 -13.63 26.82
N ASN A 218 22.51 -14.03 28.06
CA ASN A 218 23.57 -14.51 28.97
C ASN A 218 23.91 -15.92 28.48
N GLU A 219 25.13 -16.20 28.00
CA GLU A 219 25.74 -17.46 28.45
C GLU A 219 26.26 -16.98 29.77
N PRO A 220 25.82 -17.58 30.89
CA PRO A 220 26.27 -17.18 32.22
C PRO A 220 27.71 -16.65 32.13
N GLY A 221 27.89 -15.36 32.41
CA GLY A 221 29.10 -14.60 32.11
C GLY A 221 28.89 -13.27 31.37
N TYR A 222 27.71 -13.02 30.78
CA TYR A 222 27.42 -11.83 29.95
C TYR A 222 26.14 -11.05 30.30
N GLY A 223 25.23 -11.59 31.11
CA GLY A 223 23.88 -11.01 31.32
C GLY A 223 23.14 -10.78 29.99
N TRP A 224 23.32 -9.63 29.37
CA TRP A 224 22.63 -9.24 28.14
C TRP A 224 23.63 -8.71 27.09
N GLU A 225 24.64 -9.52 26.76
CA GLU A 225 25.34 -9.44 25.46
C GLU A 225 24.69 -10.35 24.40
N LEU A 226 24.06 -9.73 23.41
CA LEU A 226 23.63 -10.40 22.19
C LEU A 226 24.80 -10.91 21.34
N TRP A 227 24.67 -12.14 20.89
CA TRP A 227 25.61 -12.87 20.04
C TRP A 227 25.04 -13.02 18.62
N LYS A 228 25.55 -13.91 17.77
CA LYS A 228 24.94 -14.21 16.45
C LYS A 228 25.05 -15.70 16.05
N SER A 229 24.41 -16.07 14.94
CA SER A 229 24.70 -17.28 14.16
C SER A 229 24.63 -17.03 12.63
N ASP A 230 24.55 -18.07 11.78
CA ASP A 230 24.81 -17.95 10.32
C ASP A 230 24.40 -19.17 9.46
N GLY A 231 24.91 -20.36 9.77
CA GLY A 231 25.11 -21.43 8.78
C GLY A 231 26.02 -22.53 9.32
N THR A 232 27.13 -22.83 8.62
CA THR A 232 28.27 -23.57 9.19
C THR A 232 28.77 -22.92 10.50
N PRO A 233 29.57 -23.58 11.36
CA PRO A 233 29.78 -23.20 12.78
C PRO A 233 30.25 -21.77 13.17
N GLU A 234 30.28 -20.77 12.29
CA GLU A 234 31.07 -19.54 12.36
C GLU A 234 30.30 -18.23 12.65
N GLY A 235 28.99 -18.26 13.00
CA GLY A 235 28.13 -17.06 12.91
C GLY A 235 28.27 -15.94 13.96
N THR A 236 29.50 -15.39 14.18
CA THR A 236 30.10 -15.25 15.55
C THR A 236 31.38 -14.32 15.71
N VAL A 237 31.44 -13.24 16.57
CA VAL A 237 32.67 -12.45 17.08
C VAL A 237 32.42 -11.52 18.33
N LEU A 238 33.32 -11.36 19.37
CA LEU A 238 33.13 -10.64 20.70
C LEU A 238 34.26 -9.70 21.18
N VAL A 239 33.94 -8.58 21.85
CA VAL A 239 34.80 -7.80 22.77
C VAL A 239 34.02 -7.17 23.95
N LYS A 240 32.80 -6.61 23.77
CA LYS A 240 32.09 -5.78 24.79
C LYS A 240 30.56 -5.56 24.53
N ASP A 241 29.69 -6.55 24.77
CA ASP A 241 28.92 -6.64 26.03
C ASP A 241 28.52 -5.28 26.64
N ILE A 242 27.23 -4.92 26.60
CA ILE A 242 26.80 -3.54 26.86
C ILE A 242 27.03 -3.12 28.32
N GLN A 243 26.64 -3.97 29.29
CA GLN A 243 26.84 -3.75 30.73
C GLN A 243 27.80 -4.83 31.25
N PRO A 244 29.14 -4.61 31.18
CA PRO A 244 30.14 -5.68 31.21
C PRO A 244 30.00 -6.72 32.35
N GLY A 245 30.18 -8.00 32.03
CA GLY A 245 30.13 -9.12 32.98
C GLY A 245 28.72 -9.69 33.13
N GLU A 246 28.32 -10.09 34.34
CA GLU A 246 26.93 -10.55 34.59
C GLU A 246 25.92 -9.37 34.60
N GLY A 247 26.30 -8.19 34.09
CA GLY A 247 25.53 -6.95 34.17
C GLY A 247 24.18 -7.10 33.48
N HIS A 248 23.13 -6.74 34.23
CA HIS A 248 21.76 -7.16 34.00
C HIS A 248 20.89 -6.08 33.33
N SER A 249 21.39 -5.55 32.21
CA SER A 249 20.80 -4.46 31.43
C SER A 249 19.42 -4.71 30.82
N GLN A 250 18.97 -5.97 30.74
CA GLN A 250 17.57 -6.36 30.52
C GLN A 250 16.87 -5.55 29.39
N PRO A 251 17.39 -5.58 28.16
CA PRO A 251 17.29 -4.43 27.26
C PRO A 251 16.21 -4.60 26.17
N THR A 252 15.81 -3.53 25.42
CA THR A 252 14.51 -3.43 24.70
C THR A 252 14.40 -3.02 23.19
N ASN A 253 13.15 -2.82 22.71
CA ASN A 253 12.48 -3.47 21.55
C ASN A 253 12.89 -3.03 20.13
N LEU A 254 12.61 -3.91 19.14
CA LEU A 254 13.17 -3.91 17.78
C LEU A 254 12.17 -3.82 16.63
N ARG A 255 12.56 -3.14 15.55
CA ARG A 255 11.90 -3.11 14.23
C ARG A 255 12.88 -2.65 13.15
N ASP A 256 12.40 -2.53 11.90
CA ASP A 256 13.01 -1.60 10.94
C ASP A 256 13.26 -0.27 11.63
N VAL A 257 14.53 0.12 11.79
CA VAL A 257 14.95 1.49 11.48
C VAL A 257 16.21 1.50 10.62
N LYS A 258 16.02 1.89 9.37
CA LYS A 258 17.02 2.42 8.42
C LYS A 258 18.13 1.46 8.00
N GLY A 259 18.07 0.19 8.38
CA GLY A 259 19.15 -0.78 8.19
C GLY A 259 20.36 -0.61 9.15
N THR A 260 20.89 0.61 9.36
CA THR A 260 22.22 0.88 9.97
C THR A 260 22.19 1.87 11.14
N LEU A 261 22.97 1.65 12.22
CA LEU A 261 22.65 2.17 13.57
C LEU A 261 23.53 3.31 14.13
N PHE A 262 22.88 4.37 14.63
CA PHE A 262 23.41 5.40 15.53
C PHE A 262 22.66 5.28 16.87
N PHE A 263 23.20 4.68 17.94
CA PHE A 263 22.35 3.91 18.85
C PHE A 263 22.59 4.00 20.38
N THR A 264 21.54 3.57 21.07
CA THR A 264 21.32 3.36 22.51
C THR A 264 21.60 1.91 22.87
N ALA A 265 22.20 1.66 24.04
CA ALA A 265 22.36 0.31 24.58
C ALA A 265 22.69 0.39 26.09
N ASP A 266 21.91 -0.25 26.98
CA ASP A 266 22.13 -0.05 28.44
C ASP A 266 23.45 -0.55 28.96
N ASP A 267 24.18 0.43 29.48
CA ASP A 267 25.55 0.32 29.88
C ASP A 267 25.77 0.37 31.39
N GLY A 268 24.72 0.52 32.21
CA GLY A 268 24.83 0.63 33.67
C GLY A 268 25.44 1.93 34.17
N VAL A 269 25.78 2.86 33.27
CA VAL A 269 26.19 4.23 33.56
C VAL A 269 25.02 5.18 33.31
N HIS A 270 24.23 4.90 32.27
CA HIS A 270 23.15 5.77 31.86
C HIS A 270 22.05 5.08 31.02
N GLY A 271 21.78 3.78 31.04
CA GLY A 271 20.75 3.10 30.21
C GLY A 271 19.80 3.92 29.32
N ASN A 272 20.02 3.95 27.98
CA ASN A 272 19.09 4.17 26.83
C ASN A 272 19.29 5.30 25.74
N GLU A 273 20.48 5.77 25.29
CA GLU A 273 20.65 6.97 24.39
C GLU A 273 21.40 6.82 23.03
N LEU A 274 22.60 7.40 22.86
CA LEU A 274 23.17 7.67 21.52
C LEU A 274 24.69 7.78 21.48
N TRP A 275 25.33 6.88 20.74
CA TRP A 275 26.57 7.14 19.99
C TRP A 275 26.34 6.78 18.50
N LYS A 276 26.70 7.68 17.58
CA LYS A 276 26.57 7.45 16.12
C LYS A 276 27.65 6.46 15.63
N SER A 277 27.25 5.42 14.89
CA SER A 277 28.02 4.17 14.74
C SER A 277 27.69 3.38 13.44
N ASP A 278 28.04 2.09 13.40
CA ASP A 278 28.09 1.22 12.21
C ASP A 278 27.19 -0.06 12.29
N GLY A 279 27.74 -1.29 12.27
CA GLY A 279 27.05 -2.60 12.20
C GLY A 279 27.36 -3.65 13.31
N THR A 280 28.28 -3.39 14.24
CA THR A 280 29.24 -4.37 14.83
C THR A 280 29.87 -3.79 16.15
N PRO A 281 31.19 -3.92 16.52
CA PRO A 281 31.84 -2.96 17.43
C PRO A 281 32.17 -1.55 16.87
N GLY A 282 32.24 -1.38 15.54
CA GLY A 282 33.17 -0.42 14.91
C GLY A 282 33.15 1.04 15.40
N GLY A 283 32.00 1.72 15.32
CA GLY A 283 31.90 3.18 15.49
C GLY A 283 32.02 3.62 16.94
N THR A 284 33.22 4.08 17.35
CA THR A 284 33.59 4.41 18.73
C THR A 284 34.52 5.63 18.83
N VAL A 285 34.26 6.55 19.77
CA VAL A 285 35.21 7.58 20.30
C VAL A 285 34.75 8.10 21.67
N LEU A 286 33.98 9.20 21.78
CA LEU A 286 33.45 9.70 23.06
C LEU A 286 32.31 10.74 22.93
N ILE A 287 31.18 10.42 23.56
CA ILE A 287 30.16 11.38 24.06
C ILE A 287 29.88 11.01 25.52
N THR A 288 29.60 12.01 26.37
CA THR A 288 29.12 11.83 27.76
C THR A 288 27.60 11.88 27.84
N ASP A 289 27.02 11.75 29.03
CA ASP A 289 25.62 12.00 29.37
C ASP A 289 24.98 13.20 28.63
N ALA A 290 23.73 13.04 28.19
CA ALA A 290 22.98 14.13 27.54
C ALA A 290 21.49 14.15 27.92
N ARG A 291 20.82 13.00 28.11
CA ARG A 291 19.88 12.89 29.26
C ARG A 291 20.69 12.58 30.53
N PRO A 292 20.32 13.10 31.72
CA PRO A 292 21.31 13.17 32.78
C PRO A 292 21.12 12.17 33.91
N GLY A 293 22.01 11.19 34.02
CA GLY A 293 22.31 10.46 35.25
C GLY A 293 21.26 9.46 35.68
N VAL A 294 20.41 9.87 36.64
CA VAL A 294 19.61 8.96 37.51
C VAL A 294 18.17 9.40 37.79
N GLY A 295 17.27 8.42 37.94
CA GLY A 295 15.86 8.55 38.32
C GLY A 295 14.88 8.68 37.14
N GLY A 296 13.67 8.08 37.27
CA GLY A 296 12.58 8.12 36.28
C GLY A 296 11.97 6.75 35.90
N LEU A 297 11.80 6.54 34.58
CA LEU A 297 11.33 5.40 33.77
C LEU A 297 9.84 5.02 33.85
N PHE A 298 9.15 4.92 32.69
CA PHE A 298 7.89 4.16 32.57
C PHE A 298 7.45 3.77 31.14
N ILE A 299 7.05 4.75 30.32
CA ILE A 299 6.56 4.70 28.90
C ILE A 299 5.58 3.58 28.44
N TYR A 300 5.02 3.74 27.22
CA TYR A 300 4.25 2.74 26.46
C TYR A 300 4.26 3.06 24.94
N ASP A 301 4.40 2.05 24.07
CA ASP A 301 4.25 2.04 22.59
C ASP A 301 5.30 2.69 21.64
N PRO A 302 6.51 3.17 22.05
CA PRO A 302 7.47 3.84 21.15
C PRO A 302 7.66 3.26 19.74
N GLY A 303 7.78 4.17 18.77
CA GLY A 303 7.94 3.82 17.37
C GLY A 303 7.96 4.96 16.35
N VAL A 304 8.25 4.65 15.09
CA VAL A 304 8.79 5.54 14.03
C VAL A 304 8.58 5.06 12.55
N VAL A 305 7.51 5.51 11.87
CA VAL A 305 7.32 5.49 10.40
C VAL A 305 8.57 6.12 9.83
N GLY A 306 9.34 5.53 8.94
CA GLY A 306 10.38 6.34 8.28
C GLY A 306 11.58 6.77 9.16
N GLY A 307 11.60 6.46 10.46
CA GLY A 307 12.67 6.78 11.44
C GLY A 307 12.89 8.27 11.70
N THR A 308 12.56 8.77 12.90
CA THR A 308 12.90 10.09 13.53
C THR A 308 13.02 9.88 15.03
N TYR A 309 13.95 10.51 15.75
CA TYR A 309 14.53 9.86 16.94
C TYR A 309 13.71 9.97 18.25
N TYR A 310 12.41 9.70 18.22
CA TYR A 310 11.53 9.70 19.41
C TYR A 310 11.84 8.55 20.36
N PHE A 311 12.95 8.74 21.07
CA PHE A 311 13.17 8.35 22.45
C PHE A 311 12.06 8.85 23.38
N GLY A 312 12.28 8.66 24.67
CA GLY A 312 12.21 9.80 25.55
C GLY A 312 12.80 9.59 26.94
N SER A 313 14.00 10.02 27.35
CA SER A 313 15.06 10.95 26.91
C SER A 313 15.06 12.36 27.55
N ASP A 314 14.85 12.37 28.87
CA ASP A 314 14.37 13.44 29.77
C ASP A 314 15.42 14.46 30.33
N GLY A 315 15.59 15.59 29.64
CA GLY A 315 16.41 16.72 30.05
C GLY A 315 15.73 17.87 30.83
N LEU A 316 14.46 18.24 30.56
CA LEU A 316 13.80 19.46 31.07
C LEU A 316 13.35 19.38 32.54
N LYS A 317 12.15 19.83 32.95
CA LYS A 317 11.48 19.67 34.30
C LYS A 317 10.03 20.50 34.41
N GLY A 318 7.90 20.01 35.23
CA GLY A 318 6.51 20.50 35.52
C GLY A 318 5.93 19.51 36.53
N GLU A 319 4.71 19.05 36.29
CA GLU A 319 4.11 17.93 37.03
C GLU A 319 3.82 16.70 36.14
N GLY A 320 4.26 16.70 34.87
CA GLY A 320 3.97 15.63 33.90
C GLY A 320 5.11 15.23 32.93
N VAL A 321 4.80 15.11 31.63
CA VAL A 321 5.18 13.91 30.84
C VAL A 321 5.89 14.12 29.45
N GLU A 322 6.17 15.34 28.98
CA GLU A 322 7.14 15.82 27.93
C GLU A 322 7.58 15.01 26.65
N LEU A 323 8.34 15.63 25.70
CA LEU A 323 9.02 15.01 24.51
C LEU A 323 9.99 15.98 23.75
N TRP A 324 10.93 15.53 22.89
CA TRP A 324 11.92 16.36 22.15
C TRP A 324 11.95 16.10 20.59
N LYS A 325 12.84 16.78 19.81
CA LYS A 325 13.05 16.72 18.30
C LYS A 325 14.42 17.25 17.80
N SER A 326 15.10 16.63 16.84
CA SER A 326 16.20 17.31 16.10
C SER A 326 16.53 16.62 14.77
N ASP A 327 17.57 17.12 14.09
CA ASP A 327 18.24 16.58 12.91
C ASP A 327 19.66 16.10 13.28
N GLY A 328 20.59 17.05 13.46
CA GLY A 328 22.04 16.82 13.53
C GLY A 328 22.88 18.03 13.08
N THR A 329 22.27 19.04 12.47
CA THR A 329 22.87 20.35 12.13
C THR A 329 23.01 21.31 13.33
N PRO A 330 23.96 22.29 13.30
CA PRO A 330 24.70 22.66 14.52
C PRO A 330 24.17 23.76 15.44
N GLU A 331 23.24 24.61 15.01
CA GLU A 331 23.16 26.01 15.48
C GLU A 331 22.43 26.24 16.83
N GLY A 332 22.46 25.28 17.77
CA GLY A 332 21.85 25.45 19.10
C GLY A 332 21.62 24.15 19.90
N THR A 333 20.66 24.18 20.84
CA THR A 333 20.11 22.97 21.50
C THR A 333 18.66 23.21 21.96
N GLY A 334 17.70 22.52 21.32
CA GLY A 334 16.29 22.44 21.67
C GLY A 334 15.28 21.88 20.60
N LEU A 335 13.96 22.01 20.79
CA LEU A 335 12.81 21.38 20.12
C LEU A 335 11.32 22.10 19.82
N LEU A 336 10.14 22.56 20.45
CA LEU A 336 9.22 22.72 21.75
C LEU A 336 8.32 21.65 22.76
N LYS A 337 8.23 20.26 23.16
CA LYS A 337 7.12 19.09 23.34
C LYS A 337 6.82 18.44 24.73
N ASP A 338 5.70 17.91 25.32
CA ASP A 338 4.16 17.76 25.41
C ASP A 338 3.13 17.13 24.40
N ILE A 339 1.95 16.64 24.91
CA ILE A 339 0.60 16.57 24.25
C ILE A 339 -0.61 16.90 25.17
N ASN A 340 -0.83 16.17 26.29
CA ASN A 340 -1.97 16.36 27.21
C ASN A 340 -1.47 17.20 28.38
N GLU A 341 -1.69 18.52 28.33
CA GLU A 341 -1.04 19.43 29.27
C GLU A 341 -1.28 19.03 30.74
N TRP A 342 -0.21 18.71 31.46
CA TRP A 342 -0.17 18.29 32.87
C TRP A 342 -0.71 16.89 33.18
N ASP A 343 -0.93 16.05 32.15
CA ASP A 343 -1.33 14.64 32.28
C ASP A 343 -0.71 13.78 31.15
N ASN A 344 -1.02 12.49 31.11
CA ASN A 344 -0.50 11.57 30.11
C ASN A 344 -1.37 11.60 28.86
N SER A 345 -0.74 11.58 27.68
CA SER A 345 -1.45 11.40 26.41
C SER A 345 -1.47 9.95 25.93
N PHE A 346 -0.82 9.03 26.65
CA PHE A 346 -0.62 7.61 26.28
C PHE A 346 -0.64 7.38 24.78
N PRO A 347 0.40 7.89 24.13
CA PRO A 347 0.51 7.76 22.71
C PRO A 347 0.61 6.23 22.50
N GLN A 348 -0.45 5.61 21.95
CA GLN A 348 -0.55 4.14 21.80
C GLN A 348 -1.10 3.65 20.45
N SER A 349 -1.01 4.50 19.42
CA SER A 349 -0.88 4.13 18.00
C SER A 349 -0.86 5.35 17.08
N PHE A 350 0.27 5.74 16.50
CA PHE A 350 0.36 6.74 15.44
C PHE A 350 0.70 6.16 14.08
N ILE A 351 0.28 6.87 13.04
CA ILE A 351 0.40 6.45 11.65
C ILE A 351 0.33 7.65 10.70
N GLU A 352 0.63 7.41 9.43
CA GLU A 352 1.32 8.36 8.53
C GLU A 352 0.39 9.11 7.56
N LEU A 353 -0.87 8.67 7.42
CA LEU A 353 -1.90 9.16 6.50
C LEU A 353 -1.36 9.86 5.26
N ASN A 354 -0.70 9.11 4.39
CA ASN A 354 -0.23 9.54 3.09
C ASN A 354 0.71 10.76 3.16
N GLY A 355 1.03 11.34 4.31
CA GLY A 355 1.30 12.78 4.37
C GLY A 355 0.93 13.58 5.63
N VAL A 356 0.30 13.00 6.66
CA VAL A 356 0.03 13.67 7.96
C VAL A 356 -0.12 12.66 9.09
N THR A 357 0.36 12.95 10.29
CA THR A 357 0.11 12.02 11.39
C THR A 357 -1.36 12.01 11.77
N LEU A 358 -1.84 10.88 12.27
CA LEU A 358 -2.62 10.92 13.51
C LEU A 358 -2.21 9.83 14.49
N PHE A 359 -2.63 10.04 15.73
CA PHE A 359 -2.08 9.45 16.94
C PHE A 359 -3.22 9.06 17.89
N ILE A 360 -3.46 7.78 18.16
CA ILE A 360 -4.28 7.37 19.30
C ILE A 360 -3.63 7.89 20.57
N ALA A 361 -4.18 8.97 21.12
CA ALA A 361 -3.62 9.66 22.27
C ALA A 361 -4.73 10.40 23.02
N GLU A 362 -4.68 10.39 24.35
CA GLU A 362 -5.59 11.12 25.23
C GLU A 362 -5.39 12.62 25.10
N GLY A 363 -6.49 13.34 24.84
CA GLY A 363 -6.53 14.80 24.73
C GLY A 363 -7.12 15.45 25.97
N LYS A 364 -6.71 16.68 26.27
CA LYS A 364 -7.16 17.41 27.46
C LYS A 364 -8.68 17.59 27.50
N GLY A 365 -9.31 16.89 28.45
CA GLY A 365 -10.75 16.97 28.73
C GLY A 365 -11.65 16.15 27.79
N ILE A 366 -11.05 15.35 26.90
CA ILE A 366 -11.74 14.40 26.02
C ILE A 366 -11.17 12.98 26.22
N GLY A 367 -11.64 11.97 25.49
CA GLY A 367 -11.04 10.63 25.48
C GLY A 367 -9.78 10.58 24.62
N TYR A 368 -9.55 9.52 23.86
CA TYR A 368 -8.32 9.34 23.07
C TYR A 368 -8.38 10.08 21.72
N GLU A 369 -8.81 11.34 21.79
CA GLU A 369 -9.32 12.13 20.68
C GLU A 369 -8.69 13.56 20.63
N LEU A 370 -8.83 14.27 19.50
CA LEU A 370 -7.61 14.70 18.81
C LEU A 370 -7.61 16.09 18.09
N TRP A 371 -6.41 16.49 17.62
CA TRP A 371 -6.05 17.87 17.21
C TRP A 371 -5.09 17.83 15.97
N ARG A 372 -5.25 18.69 14.95
CA ARG A 372 -4.55 18.53 13.64
C ARG A 372 -4.26 19.80 12.80
N THR A 373 -3.08 19.78 12.13
CA THR A 373 -2.66 20.44 10.87
C THR A 373 -1.61 19.52 10.20
N ASP A 374 -0.46 20.00 9.66
CA ASP A 374 0.81 19.21 9.68
C ASP A 374 2.11 20.04 9.91
N GLY A 375 1.96 21.33 10.21
CA GLY A 375 3.05 22.18 10.68
C GLY A 375 2.57 23.61 10.90
N THR A 376 2.47 24.38 9.82
CA THR A 376 2.14 25.81 9.93
C THR A 376 0.66 26.06 10.29
N PRO A 377 0.38 26.86 11.34
CA PRO A 377 -1.00 27.20 11.76
C PRO A 377 -1.61 28.33 10.89
N GLY A 378 -1.62 28.14 9.57
CA GLY A 378 -2.27 29.01 8.58
C GLY A 378 -3.81 28.98 8.63
N GLY A 379 -4.39 29.12 9.82
CA GLY A 379 -5.77 28.77 10.15
C GLY A 379 -5.84 27.40 10.82
N THR A 380 -6.47 27.36 12.00
CA THR A 380 -6.55 26.19 12.89
C THR A 380 -8.00 25.80 13.17
N VAL A 381 -8.23 24.53 13.50
CA VAL A 381 -9.46 23.82 13.07
C VAL A 381 -10.14 23.02 14.20
N LEU A 382 -10.64 23.76 15.19
CA LEU A 382 -11.46 23.24 16.30
C LEU A 382 -12.87 22.83 15.82
N VAL A 383 -13.30 21.60 16.13
CA VAL A 383 -14.71 21.19 15.99
C VAL A 383 -15.14 20.12 17.03
N LYS A 384 -14.89 18.83 16.80
CA LYS A 384 -15.40 17.70 17.61
C LYS A 384 -14.65 16.38 17.30
N ASP A 385 -14.46 15.58 18.33
CA ASP A 385 -13.98 14.20 18.44
C ASP A 385 -15.10 13.17 18.22
N ILE A 386 -14.81 11.86 18.10
CA ILE A 386 -15.85 10.87 17.72
C ILE A 386 -16.90 10.65 18.80
N TRP A 387 -16.49 10.56 20.06
CA TRP A 387 -17.41 10.39 21.20
C TRP A 387 -17.31 11.62 22.11
N PRO A 388 -18.14 12.65 21.86
CA PRO A 388 -18.00 13.96 22.48
C PRO A 388 -17.90 13.94 24.00
N GLY A 389 -16.95 14.71 24.53
CA GLY A 389 -16.66 14.83 25.96
C GLY A 389 -15.52 13.91 26.40
N GLY A 390 -15.41 13.65 27.71
CA GLY A 390 -14.34 12.82 28.29
C GLY A 390 -14.41 11.32 27.97
N TYR A 391 -15.08 10.92 26.89
CA TYR A 391 -15.29 9.53 26.52
C TYR A 391 -14.38 9.14 25.35
N SER A 392 -13.88 7.91 25.38
CA SER A 392 -13.00 7.38 24.34
C SER A 392 -13.81 6.63 23.30
N SER A 393 -13.52 6.86 22.04
CA SER A 393 -13.94 5.92 21.01
C SER A 393 -13.13 4.61 21.10
N LEU A 394 -11.85 4.71 21.51
CA LEU A 394 -10.85 3.63 21.67
C LEU A 394 -11.31 2.32 22.37
N SER A 395 -10.77 1.19 21.89
CA SER A 395 -10.91 -0.16 22.47
C SER A 395 -9.63 -1.03 22.47
N TRP A 396 -8.46 -0.40 22.41
CA TRP A 396 -7.12 -1.01 22.55
C TRP A 396 -6.66 -2.08 21.54
N SER A 397 -7.17 -3.32 21.48
CA SER A 397 -6.31 -4.45 21.02
C SER A 397 -5.86 -4.45 19.54
N TYR A 398 -4.54 -4.37 19.32
CA TYR A 398 -3.83 -4.07 18.05
C TYR A 398 -3.66 -5.26 17.06
N PHE A 399 -3.78 -4.96 15.75
CA PHE A 399 -3.64 -5.82 14.55
C PHE A 399 -3.35 -4.92 13.32
N ARG A 400 -2.73 -5.44 12.24
CA ARG A 400 -2.06 -4.58 11.21
C ARG A 400 -2.66 -4.61 9.79
N VAL A 401 -2.52 -3.50 9.04
CA VAL A 401 -3.54 -3.05 8.05
C VAL A 401 -3.00 -2.16 6.89
N VAL A 402 -3.56 -2.20 5.67
CA VAL A 402 -3.61 -1.02 4.75
C VAL A 402 -4.77 -1.02 3.72
N LEU A 403 -5.77 -0.17 3.92
CA LEU A 403 -6.78 0.14 2.87
C LEU A 403 -6.27 1.14 1.83
N ASP A 404 -7.09 1.39 0.81
CA ASP A 404 -7.26 2.68 0.13
C ASP A 404 -7.23 3.81 1.17
N GLY A 405 -6.08 4.47 1.30
CA GLY A 405 -5.87 5.86 1.72
C GLY A 405 -6.18 6.24 3.16
N VAL A 406 -7.06 5.52 3.86
CA VAL A 406 -7.63 5.99 5.13
C VAL A 406 -7.94 4.95 6.19
N LEU A 407 -8.73 3.91 5.89
CA LEU A 407 -9.55 3.20 6.91
C LEU A 407 -10.66 4.12 7.47
N TYR A 408 -11.96 3.82 7.48
CA TYR A 408 -12.72 2.56 7.40
C TYR A 408 -12.45 1.64 8.60
N PHE A 409 -12.22 2.22 9.78
CA PHE A 409 -12.04 1.47 11.03
C PHE A 409 -13.33 1.37 11.86
N VAL A 410 -13.26 0.73 13.03
CA VAL A 410 -14.41 0.31 13.85
C VAL A 410 -14.95 1.48 14.71
N ALA A 411 -15.26 2.62 14.09
CA ALA A 411 -15.46 3.90 14.79
C ALA A 411 -16.69 3.93 15.73
N ASN A 412 -16.50 4.33 17.00
CA ASN A 412 -17.48 4.24 18.11
C ASN A 412 -17.92 5.62 18.61
N ASP A 413 -19.15 6.00 18.32
CA ASP A 413 -19.70 7.35 18.52
C ASP A 413 -20.53 7.51 19.81
N GLY A 414 -20.59 6.49 20.67
CA GLY A 414 -21.42 6.46 21.87
C GLY A 414 -22.95 6.43 21.64
N VAL A 415 -23.42 6.35 20.39
CA VAL A 415 -24.85 6.44 20.02
C VAL A 415 -25.28 5.28 19.13
N SER A 416 -24.54 5.04 18.05
CA SER A 416 -24.53 3.82 17.23
C SER A 416 -23.50 2.82 17.80
N GLY A 417 -22.54 3.33 18.58
CA GLY A 417 -21.79 2.67 19.66
C GLY A 417 -20.78 1.63 19.20
N ILE A 418 -21.25 0.42 18.95
CA ILE A 418 -20.47 -0.67 18.35
C ILE A 418 -20.79 -0.79 16.82
N GLU A 419 -21.58 0.16 16.31
CA GLU A 419 -21.67 0.71 14.95
C GLU A 419 -21.02 2.13 14.95
N LEU A 420 -21.04 2.98 13.91
CA LEU A 420 -21.60 2.89 12.55
C LEU A 420 -20.70 3.56 11.50
N TRP A 421 -19.44 3.85 11.81
CA TRP A 421 -18.75 4.97 11.17
C TRP A 421 -17.27 4.72 10.79
N ARG A 422 -16.56 5.74 10.27
CA ARG A 422 -15.16 5.69 9.76
C ARG A 422 -14.24 6.83 10.28
N THR A 423 -13.60 7.71 9.47
CA THR A 423 -12.40 8.48 9.97
C THR A 423 -11.89 9.77 9.24
N ASP A 424 -12.04 10.97 9.82
CA ASP A 424 -11.33 12.27 9.52
C ASP A 424 -11.52 13.42 10.56
N GLY A 425 -12.49 14.33 10.34
CA GLY A 425 -12.63 15.63 11.04
C GLY A 425 -13.53 16.66 10.33
N THR A 426 -13.70 16.56 9.01
CA THR A 426 -14.32 17.62 8.17
C THR A 426 -15.87 17.64 8.22
N SER A 427 -16.48 18.73 7.76
CA SER A 427 -17.83 19.22 8.17
C SER A 427 -18.92 19.24 7.08
N ASP A 428 -20.16 19.49 7.51
CA ASP A 428 -21.36 19.88 6.73
C ASP A 428 -21.98 18.85 5.75
N GLY A 429 -21.44 17.63 5.60
CA GLY A 429 -22.05 16.62 4.72
C GLY A 429 -21.64 15.15 4.90
N THR A 430 -22.06 14.49 5.97
CA THR A 430 -22.13 13.02 6.09
C THR A 430 -23.61 12.63 6.19
N TRP A 431 -23.91 11.35 6.44
CA TRP A 431 -25.01 10.69 5.78
C TRP A 431 -25.32 9.32 6.35
N TRP A 432 -26.45 8.77 5.92
CA TRP A 432 -26.73 7.33 5.99
C TRP A 432 -26.14 6.61 4.77
N VAL A 433 -25.91 5.31 4.93
CA VAL A 433 -26.06 4.36 3.83
C VAL A 433 -27.34 3.58 4.10
N LYS A 434 -27.41 2.93 5.27
CA LYS A 434 -28.57 3.01 6.17
C LYS A 434 -28.19 2.63 7.60
N ASP A 435 -28.60 1.48 8.14
CA ASP A 435 -28.55 1.12 9.58
C ASP A 435 -28.30 -0.41 9.66
N ILE A 436 -27.37 -0.99 10.47
CA ILE A 436 -26.94 -2.38 10.16
C ILE A 436 -26.68 -3.48 11.23
N ASN A 437 -26.09 -3.20 12.40
CA ASN A 437 -26.74 -3.67 13.64
C ASN A 437 -27.24 -2.44 14.41
N PRO A 438 -28.39 -1.87 13.99
CA PRO A 438 -28.84 -0.59 14.49
C PRO A 438 -29.03 -0.58 16.02
N GLY A 439 -28.47 0.42 16.69
CA GLY A 439 -28.56 0.64 18.13
C GLY A 439 -27.20 0.72 18.80
N SER A 440 -27.14 1.29 20.01
CA SER A 440 -25.87 1.56 20.72
C SER A 440 -25.05 0.32 21.11
N GLU A 441 -25.63 -0.88 21.00
CA GLU A 441 -24.98 -2.16 21.31
C GLU A 441 -24.26 -2.77 20.09
N GLY A 442 -24.53 -2.23 18.87
CA GLY A 442 -23.73 -2.28 17.64
C GLY A 442 -23.29 -3.62 17.06
N SER A 443 -22.64 -3.58 15.89
CA SER A 443 -22.39 -4.77 15.06
C SER A 443 -21.12 -5.53 15.44
N GLY A 444 -20.08 -4.82 15.90
CA GLY A 444 -18.75 -5.36 16.17
C GLY A 444 -18.07 -5.93 14.91
N PRO A 445 -18.00 -5.19 13.78
CA PRO A 445 -17.42 -5.64 12.50
C PRO A 445 -15.89 -5.69 12.57
N SER A 446 -15.34 -6.18 13.67
CA SER A 446 -13.93 -6.22 14.08
C SER A 446 -13.08 -7.18 13.25
N LYS A 447 -13.43 -7.32 11.97
CA LYS A 447 -13.54 -8.58 11.25
C LYS A 447 -13.59 -8.29 9.75
N MET A 448 -12.47 -7.78 9.26
CA MET A 448 -12.18 -7.40 7.87
C MET A 448 -10.67 -7.36 7.65
N LEU A 449 -10.26 -7.46 6.38
CA LEU A 449 -8.99 -7.08 5.75
C LEU A 449 -9.27 -7.03 4.21
N MET A 450 -8.33 -6.84 3.27
CA MET A 450 -8.71 -7.01 1.84
C MET A 450 -7.75 -7.58 0.82
N LEU A 451 -8.40 -8.01 -0.26
CA LEU A 451 -7.89 -8.71 -1.41
C LEU A 451 -8.67 -8.29 -2.68
N GLU A 452 -7.99 -8.14 -3.81
CA GLU A 452 -8.47 -7.93 -5.19
C GLU A 452 -9.95 -7.54 -5.51
N GLY A 453 -10.69 -6.68 -4.77
CA GLY A 453 -11.88 -5.98 -5.30
C GLY A 453 -13.10 -5.86 -4.39
N ARG A 454 -14.04 -6.82 -4.45
CA ARG A 454 -15.23 -6.86 -3.57
C ARG A 454 -14.91 -7.40 -2.20
N LEU A 455 -15.25 -6.59 -1.22
CA LEU A 455 -15.56 -7.00 0.14
C LEU A 455 -16.55 -8.15 0.12
N TYR A 456 -16.35 -9.14 0.98
CA TYR A 456 -17.48 -9.76 1.67
C TYR A 456 -17.33 -9.44 3.15
N PHE A 457 -18.36 -8.85 3.75
CA PHE A 457 -18.39 -8.65 5.18
C PHE A 457 -19.75 -8.96 5.76
N PHE A 458 -19.84 -8.63 7.04
CA PHE A 458 -20.57 -9.33 8.07
C PHE A 458 -20.17 -8.64 9.37
N ALA A 459 -20.98 -8.85 10.38
CA ALA A 459 -20.58 -8.75 11.77
C ALA A 459 -21.59 -9.61 12.54
N PHE A 460 -21.90 -9.25 13.77
CA PHE A 460 -23.17 -9.70 14.32
C PHE A 460 -24.34 -8.99 13.58
N ASP A 461 -25.31 -9.79 13.13
CA ASP A 461 -26.70 -9.46 12.74
C ASP A 461 -27.57 -10.60 13.34
N ALA A 462 -28.86 -10.43 13.68
CA ALA A 462 -29.58 -11.36 14.57
C ALA A 462 -30.28 -12.58 13.97
N ALA A 463 -30.97 -12.46 12.82
CA ALA A 463 -32.20 -13.24 12.62
C ALA A 463 -32.09 -14.48 11.71
N VAL A 464 -30.91 -14.75 11.14
CA VAL A 464 -30.59 -16.01 10.44
C VAL A 464 -29.42 -16.84 10.99
N GLY A 465 -28.43 -16.36 11.75
CA GLY A 465 -28.23 -15.07 12.43
C GLY A 465 -27.74 -13.94 11.53
N SER A 466 -26.42 -13.85 11.36
CA SER A 466 -25.76 -13.26 10.20
C SER A 466 -25.45 -14.40 9.23
N GLU A 467 -25.62 -14.13 7.91
CA GLU A 467 -25.04 -15.54 4.96
C GLU A 467 -24.33 -14.75 3.77
N LEU A 468 -25.04 -13.99 2.92
CA LEU A 468 -24.49 -12.80 2.22
C LEU A 468 -25.59 -11.83 1.71
N TRP A 469 -25.25 -10.85 0.88
CA TRP A 469 -25.94 -9.56 0.63
C TRP A 469 -25.33 -8.90 -0.64
N THR A 470 -25.69 -7.68 -1.07
CA THR A 470 -25.21 -7.16 -2.38
C THR A 470 -25.03 -5.63 -2.48
N SER A 471 -23.77 -5.17 -2.58
CA SER A 471 -23.33 -3.75 -2.52
C SER A 471 -22.33 -3.47 -3.69
N ASP A 472 -22.27 -2.24 -4.21
CA ASP A 472 -21.21 -1.68 -5.06
C ASP A 472 -20.54 -0.35 -4.56
N GLY A 473 -20.88 0.23 -3.38
CA GLY A 473 -20.43 1.52 -2.83
C GLY A 473 -21.49 2.44 -2.12
N THR A 474 -22.07 3.43 -2.82
CA THR A 474 -22.98 4.49 -2.30
C THR A 474 -24.48 4.05 -2.19
N GLU A 475 -25.54 4.86 -2.43
CA GLU A 475 -26.97 4.61 -2.03
C GLU A 475 -27.73 3.55 -2.87
N ALA A 476 -27.12 2.38 -3.05
CA ALA A 476 -27.38 1.51 -4.18
C ALA A 476 -27.51 0.00 -3.83
N GLY A 477 -26.88 -0.89 -4.63
CA GLY A 477 -26.68 -2.34 -4.49
C GLY A 477 -27.90 -3.28 -4.39
N THR A 478 -28.89 -2.92 -3.57
CA THR A 478 -29.26 -3.82 -2.47
C THR A 478 -30.65 -4.45 -2.59
N VAL A 479 -30.79 -5.66 -2.02
CA VAL A 479 -32.04 -6.32 -1.61
C VAL A 479 -31.73 -7.49 -0.64
N ARG A 480 -32.27 -7.46 0.59
CA ARG A 480 -32.38 -8.62 1.50
C ARG A 480 -33.38 -9.60 0.86
N LEU A 481 -32.97 -10.84 0.53
CA LEU A 481 -33.69 -11.67 -0.46
C LEU A 481 -34.06 -13.11 -0.05
N THR A 482 -33.10 -13.98 0.27
CA THR A 482 -33.26 -15.43 -0.05
C THR A 482 -33.51 -16.38 1.14
N TYR A 483 -32.55 -16.47 2.07
CA TYR A 483 -32.29 -17.56 3.02
C TYR A 483 -32.04 -18.96 2.40
N ARG A 484 -31.03 -19.71 2.87
CA ARG A 484 -30.74 -21.10 2.44
C ARG A 484 -30.56 -22.11 3.56
N GLY A 485 -30.02 -21.72 4.71
CA GLY A 485 -29.98 -22.56 5.92
C GLY A 485 -31.18 -22.26 6.83
N PRO A 486 -32.42 -22.69 6.51
CA PRO A 486 -33.58 -22.25 7.28
C PRO A 486 -33.46 -22.67 8.76
N ALA A 487 -34.02 -21.86 9.66
CA ALA A 487 -34.22 -22.14 11.10
C ALA A 487 -33.01 -21.98 12.06
N THR A 488 -32.14 -21.00 11.74
CA THR A 488 -31.35 -20.16 12.67
C THR A 488 -30.25 -20.79 13.53
N VAL A 489 -29.00 -20.36 13.27
CA VAL A 489 -27.84 -20.43 14.18
C VAL A 489 -27.09 -19.09 14.12
N GLY A 490 -26.46 -18.63 15.21
CA GLY A 490 -25.74 -17.35 15.20
C GLY A 490 -24.85 -17.13 16.45
N SER A 491 -23.69 -16.47 16.35
CA SER A 491 -22.97 -16.11 15.11
C SER A 491 -21.45 -16.06 15.33
N THR A 492 -20.71 -16.95 14.68
CA THR A 492 -19.28 -16.81 14.33
C THR A 492 -18.82 -18.03 13.50
N PRO A 493 -17.84 -17.89 12.59
CA PRO A 493 -17.85 -18.71 11.37
C PRO A 493 -16.53 -19.00 10.62
N GLN A 494 -16.71 -19.62 9.46
CA GLN A 494 -15.90 -19.39 8.27
C GLN A 494 -15.66 -17.89 8.00
N SER A 495 -14.39 -17.48 7.82
CA SER A 495 -13.83 -16.16 8.22
C SER A 495 -13.03 -15.25 7.23
N PHE A 496 -11.92 -15.63 6.53
CA PHE A 496 -11.40 -15.17 5.20
C PHE A 496 -9.98 -15.72 4.87
N VAL A 497 -9.71 -16.16 3.64
CA VAL A 497 -8.48 -16.83 3.09
C VAL A 497 -7.95 -16.21 1.78
N ASP A 498 -6.91 -16.78 1.18
CA ASP A 498 -6.23 -16.29 -0.02
C ASP A 498 -5.76 -17.39 -0.98
N MET A 499 -5.65 -17.09 -2.29
CA MET A 499 -4.99 -17.90 -3.33
C MET A 499 -4.39 -17.01 -4.44
N GLY A 500 -3.53 -17.57 -5.30
CA GLY A 500 -2.91 -16.89 -6.46
C GLY A 500 -3.88 -16.23 -7.45
N GLY A 501 -5.18 -16.48 -7.29
CA GLY A 501 -6.31 -15.68 -7.78
C GLY A 501 -7.61 -16.26 -7.23
N THR A 502 -8.64 -16.32 -8.09
CA THR A 502 -9.76 -17.27 -8.06
C THR A 502 -10.71 -17.12 -6.85
N VAL A 503 -11.98 -16.78 -7.09
CA VAL A 503 -12.96 -16.47 -6.01
C VAL A 503 -13.17 -17.66 -5.10
N PHE A 504 -13.06 -17.48 -3.79
CA PHE A 504 -13.24 -18.57 -2.85
C PHE A 504 -14.28 -18.13 -1.77
N PHE A 505 -15.58 -18.22 -2.05
CA PHE A 505 -16.74 -17.53 -1.41
C PHE A 505 -17.63 -18.45 -0.51
N SER A 506 -18.07 -18.01 0.68
CA SER A 506 -18.69 -18.87 1.72
C SER A 506 -20.19 -18.65 1.99
N ALA A 507 -20.70 -19.46 2.91
CA ALA A 507 -21.30 -19.08 4.19
C ALA A 507 -20.77 -20.10 5.24
N ASP A 508 -21.33 -20.20 6.44
CA ASP A 508 -21.34 -21.46 7.21
C ASP A 508 -22.67 -22.22 7.00
N ASP A 509 -22.82 -23.45 7.53
CA ASP A 509 -24.07 -24.20 7.34
C ASP A 509 -24.71 -24.94 8.51
N GLY A 510 -24.00 -25.18 9.63
CA GLY A 510 -24.56 -25.93 10.77
C GLY A 510 -25.03 -27.36 10.47
N VAL A 511 -24.66 -27.93 9.31
CA VAL A 511 -25.07 -29.26 8.81
C VAL A 511 -23.86 -30.17 8.55
N HIS A 512 -22.79 -29.60 7.98
CA HIS A 512 -21.43 -30.14 8.01
C HIS A 512 -20.66 -29.42 9.11
N GLY A 513 -20.99 -28.11 9.31
CA GLY A 513 -21.35 -27.46 10.59
C GLY A 513 -20.45 -27.69 11.80
N ASN A 514 -19.23 -28.07 11.48
CA ASN A 514 -18.23 -28.83 12.21
C ASN A 514 -17.09 -29.17 11.20
N GLU A 515 -17.13 -28.60 9.96
CA GLU A 515 -16.38 -28.95 8.74
C GLU A 515 -16.64 -27.95 7.58
N LEU A 516 -15.80 -28.03 6.54
CA LEU A 516 -15.13 -26.86 5.96
C LEU A 516 -15.60 -26.27 4.60
N TRP A 517 -15.75 -24.94 4.48
CA TRP A 517 -16.39 -24.36 3.27
C TRP A 517 -15.46 -24.17 1.99
N LYS A 518 -15.87 -24.28 0.68
CA LYS A 518 -15.27 -23.87 -0.67
C LYS A 518 -16.09 -22.85 -1.50
N SER A 519 -15.89 -22.82 -2.83
CA SER A 519 -16.72 -22.15 -3.85
C SER A 519 -16.84 -22.92 -5.16
N ASP A 520 -17.95 -22.80 -5.92
CA ASP A 520 -18.15 -23.49 -7.23
C ASP A 520 -19.03 -22.72 -8.26
N GLY A 521 -19.14 -21.38 -8.19
CA GLY A 521 -19.77 -20.65 -9.29
C GLY A 521 -19.81 -19.11 -9.22
N THR A 522 -19.74 -18.46 -10.38
CA THR A 522 -19.77 -17.00 -10.55
C THR A 522 -20.94 -16.28 -9.85
N PRO A 523 -22.21 -16.70 -9.99
CA PRO A 523 -23.34 -16.11 -9.25
C PRO A 523 -23.63 -16.88 -7.93
N GLU A 524 -22.73 -17.78 -7.52
CA GLU A 524 -23.04 -18.91 -6.64
C GLU A 524 -21.79 -19.33 -5.82
N GLY A 525 -20.96 -18.36 -5.42
CA GLY A 525 -19.62 -18.63 -4.94
C GLY A 525 -19.59 -19.34 -3.59
N THR A 526 -20.67 -19.29 -2.80
CA THR A 526 -20.95 -19.92 -1.48
C THR A 526 -20.91 -21.47 -1.48
N VAL A 527 -19.78 -22.19 -1.22
CA VAL A 527 -19.82 -23.70 -1.17
C VAL A 527 -18.90 -24.39 -0.13
N LEU A 528 -18.72 -25.74 -0.12
CA LEU A 528 -17.92 -26.57 0.83
C LEU A 528 -16.69 -27.29 0.21
N VAL A 529 -15.44 -27.25 0.75
CA VAL A 529 -14.29 -27.93 0.06
C VAL A 529 -14.30 -29.41 0.27
N LYS A 530 -14.43 -29.84 1.52
CA LYS A 530 -14.65 -31.23 1.87
C LYS A 530 -15.09 -31.33 3.30
N ASP A 531 -16.10 -32.15 3.54
CA ASP A 531 -16.40 -32.67 4.86
C ASP A 531 -15.25 -33.59 5.37
N VAL A 532 -14.18 -33.01 5.96
CA VAL A 532 -12.96 -33.75 6.39
C VAL A 532 -13.29 -34.72 7.52
N SER A 533 -14.24 -34.35 8.38
CA SER A 533 -14.86 -35.14 9.42
C SER A 533 -16.34 -35.35 9.12
N PRO A 534 -16.71 -36.46 8.43
CA PRO A 534 -18.03 -36.63 7.86
C PRO A 534 -19.22 -36.36 8.79
N GLY A 535 -20.18 -35.55 8.33
CA GLY A 535 -21.53 -35.38 8.85
C GLY A 535 -21.72 -34.33 9.94
N SER A 536 -22.97 -34.22 10.40
CA SER A 536 -23.39 -33.41 11.56
C SER A 536 -23.05 -34.12 12.88
N ASN A 537 -21.75 -34.25 13.20
CA ASN A 537 -21.26 -35.10 14.30
C ASN A 537 -20.60 -34.31 15.46
N ALA A 538 -19.28 -34.41 15.61
CA ALA A 538 -18.48 -33.80 16.68
C ALA A 538 -16.99 -33.88 16.28
N SER A 539 -16.46 -32.79 15.75
CA SER A 539 -15.17 -32.80 15.06
C SER A 539 -14.43 -31.46 15.06
N LEU A 540 -14.73 -30.61 14.07
CA LEU A 540 -14.22 -29.26 13.86
C LEU A 540 -12.71 -29.14 13.48
N PRO A 541 -12.36 -28.59 12.29
CA PRO A 541 -10.99 -28.56 11.71
C PRO A 541 -10.31 -27.16 11.68
N VAL A 542 -9.00 -27.04 11.36
CA VAL A 542 -8.21 -25.82 11.74
C VAL A 542 -7.12 -25.33 10.77
N VAL A 543 -6.78 -24.04 10.87
CA VAL A 543 -5.58 -23.28 10.41
C VAL A 543 -4.93 -23.51 9.06
N LEU A 544 -4.82 -22.39 8.35
CA LEU A 544 -4.93 -22.35 6.93
C LEU A 544 -4.44 -20.98 6.45
N THR A 545 -3.42 -20.89 5.61
CA THR A 545 -2.61 -19.71 5.27
C THR A 545 -1.96 -19.74 3.82
N ARG A 546 -2.46 -19.10 2.74
CA ARG A 546 -2.06 -19.25 1.28
C ARG A 546 -0.62 -19.67 0.89
N VAL A 547 -0.43 -20.57 -0.08
CA VAL A 547 0.87 -21.19 -0.38
C VAL A 547 1.19 -21.38 -1.84
N GLY A 548 2.49 -21.45 -2.17
CA GLY A 548 3.12 -21.99 -3.38
C GLY A 548 2.11 -22.06 -4.49
N GLU A 549 1.44 -23.21 -4.58
CA GLU A 549 0.01 -23.31 -4.95
C GLU A 549 -0.75 -24.27 -3.99
N THR A 550 -0.26 -24.40 -2.75
CA THR A 550 0.04 -25.72 -2.14
C THR A 550 -0.02 -25.76 -0.58
N LEU A 551 -1.03 -25.16 0.09
CA LEU A 551 -1.50 -25.22 1.52
C LEU A 551 -0.52 -25.62 2.67
N LEU A 552 -0.97 -26.00 3.88
CA LEU A 552 -0.52 -26.94 4.93
C LEU A 552 -1.70 -26.97 5.96
N PHE A 553 -2.92 -27.50 5.73
CA PHE A 553 -4.00 -27.29 6.71
C PHE A 553 -3.66 -28.02 8.03
N PHE A 554 -4.23 -27.55 9.14
CA PHE A 554 -4.57 -28.42 10.27
C PHE A 554 -5.95 -29.08 10.09
N ALA A 555 -6.20 -30.19 10.79
CA ALA A 555 -7.55 -30.69 11.03
C ALA A 555 -7.58 -31.88 11.98
N TYR A 556 -8.65 -31.90 12.79
CA TYR A 556 -9.10 -33.10 13.47
C TYR A 556 -9.51 -34.20 12.49
N THR A 557 -9.33 -35.46 12.87
CA THR A 557 -10.35 -36.49 12.63
C THR A 557 -10.51 -37.33 13.90
N PRO A 558 -11.65 -38.01 14.11
CA PRO A 558 -11.81 -38.92 15.24
C PRO A 558 -10.76 -40.04 15.31
N ALA A 559 -10.12 -40.38 14.18
CA ALA A 559 -9.14 -41.46 14.11
C ALA A 559 -7.70 -41.00 14.42
N THR A 560 -7.38 -39.74 14.19
CA THR A 560 -6.00 -39.24 14.13
C THR A 560 -5.74 -38.05 15.04
N GLY A 561 -6.73 -37.62 15.82
CA GLY A 561 -6.63 -36.33 16.50
C GLY A 561 -6.38 -35.22 15.48
N HIS A 562 -5.57 -34.22 15.86
CA HIS A 562 -5.39 -32.97 15.13
C HIS A 562 -4.06 -32.99 14.33
N GLU A 563 -4.13 -33.22 13.01
CA GLU A 563 -3.00 -33.60 12.16
C GLU A 563 -2.90 -32.78 10.86
N LEU A 564 -1.96 -33.11 9.98
CA LEU A 564 -1.51 -32.29 8.86
C LEU A 564 -2.20 -32.63 7.55
N TRP A 565 -2.59 -31.61 6.78
CA TRP A 565 -3.40 -31.81 5.57
C TRP A 565 -3.01 -30.89 4.39
N ARG A 566 -3.50 -31.21 3.16
CA ARG A 566 -2.82 -30.90 1.87
C ARG A 566 -3.59 -30.08 0.78
N SER A 567 -3.11 -29.08 -0.09
CA SER A 567 -3.43 -28.61 -1.54
C SER A 567 -3.44 -27.17 -2.10
N ASP A 568 -3.82 -26.75 -3.34
CA ASP A 568 -4.77 -27.06 -4.49
C ASP A 568 -6.20 -26.42 -4.59
N GLY A 569 -7.30 -26.86 -3.95
CA GLY A 569 -8.64 -26.26 -4.07
C GLY A 569 -9.81 -27.21 -4.26
N SER A 570 -9.56 -28.51 -4.27
CA SER A 570 -10.58 -29.48 -4.62
C SER A 570 -10.90 -30.41 -3.46
N ALA A 571 -12.12 -30.96 -3.38
CA ALA A 571 -12.37 -32.05 -2.43
C ALA A 571 -11.43 -33.26 -2.67
N ALA A 572 -11.04 -33.47 -3.93
CA ALA A 572 -10.46 -34.71 -4.42
C ALA A 572 -9.09 -34.99 -3.85
N GLY A 573 -8.23 -34.00 -3.83
CA GLY A 573 -6.97 -34.24 -3.19
C GLY A 573 -7.07 -34.31 -1.68
N THR A 574 -8.21 -34.03 -1.02
CA THR A 574 -8.19 -33.74 0.42
C THR A 574 -7.64 -34.88 1.24
N VAL A 575 -6.41 -34.68 1.65
CA VAL A 575 -5.69 -35.72 2.33
C VAL A 575 -4.82 -35.15 3.41
N MET A 576 -4.43 -36.06 4.28
CA MET A 576 -3.49 -35.86 5.35
C MET A 576 -2.07 -36.05 4.78
N VAL A 577 -1.07 -35.25 5.19
CA VAL A 577 0.34 -35.53 4.81
C VAL A 577 0.97 -36.62 5.61
N LYS A 578 0.73 -36.56 6.91
CA LYS A 578 1.36 -37.43 7.90
C LYS A 578 0.49 -37.41 9.13
N GLU A 579 0.73 -38.37 9.99
CA GLU A 579 0.20 -38.41 11.34
C GLU A 579 1.44 -38.20 12.21
N ILE A 580 1.65 -36.97 12.70
CA ILE A 580 2.84 -36.66 13.52
C ILE A 580 2.75 -37.32 14.89
N ARG A 581 1.56 -37.28 15.52
CA ARG A 581 1.27 -37.97 16.78
C ARG A 581 0.32 -39.13 16.48
N PRO A 582 0.84 -40.36 16.34
CA PRO A 582 -0.01 -41.53 16.11
C PRO A 582 -1.10 -41.66 17.19
N GLY A 583 -2.35 -41.84 16.77
CA GLY A 583 -3.50 -42.01 17.64
C GLY A 583 -4.41 -40.78 17.72
N THR A 584 -5.22 -40.68 18.78
CA THR A 584 -6.33 -39.71 18.83
C THR A 584 -5.97 -38.36 19.44
N GLU A 585 -4.73 -38.15 19.88
CA GLU A 585 -4.37 -37.02 20.73
C GLU A 585 -4.01 -35.74 19.95
N GLY A 586 -3.39 -35.81 18.75
CA GLY A 586 -2.87 -34.58 18.12
C GLY A 586 -1.90 -33.87 19.09
N CYS A 587 -2.26 -32.73 19.70
CA CYS A 587 -1.42 -32.07 20.72
C CYS A 587 -2.06 -31.06 21.70
N GLU A 588 -1.21 -30.28 22.42
CA GLU A 588 -1.51 -29.20 23.39
C GLU A 588 -0.62 -27.90 23.21
N CYS A 589 0.00 -27.72 22.03
CA CYS A 589 0.94 -26.74 21.47
C CYS A 589 0.71 -25.17 21.38
N SER A 590 1.61 -24.37 20.71
CA SER A 590 1.39 -23.10 19.89
C SER A 590 2.60 -22.61 18.99
N VAL A 591 2.47 -21.84 17.89
CA VAL A 591 3.46 -21.44 16.81
C VAL A 591 4.99 -21.57 16.93
N LEU A 592 5.71 -21.56 15.79
CA LEU A 592 7.18 -21.31 15.73
C LEU A 592 7.76 -20.43 14.60
N GLY A 593 8.01 -20.94 13.38
CA GLY A 593 8.87 -20.23 12.40
C GLY A 593 8.98 -20.85 10.99
N VAL A 594 9.72 -20.21 10.07
CA VAL A 594 9.48 -20.26 8.60
C VAL A 594 10.76 -20.26 7.75
N TYR A 595 10.91 -21.10 6.69
CA TYR A 595 12.06 -21.00 5.74
C TYR A 595 12.04 -21.82 4.44
N GLN A 596 12.66 -21.34 3.36
CA GLN A 596 12.91 -22.06 2.10
C GLN A 596 11.66 -22.64 1.40
N GLY A 597 10.52 -21.94 1.45
CA GLY A 597 9.22 -22.46 1.01
C GLY A 597 8.67 -23.55 1.94
N MET A 598 9.20 -23.64 3.17
CA MET A 598 9.08 -24.70 4.19
C MET A 598 8.86 -24.15 5.63
N LEU A 599 8.51 -24.98 6.64
CA LEU A 599 7.85 -24.58 7.91
C LEU A 599 8.27 -25.39 9.16
N TYR A 600 8.13 -24.86 10.41
CA TYR A 600 8.48 -25.51 11.71
C TYR A 600 7.44 -25.33 12.84
N PHE A 601 7.30 -26.25 13.82
CA PHE A 601 6.36 -26.15 14.98
C PHE A 601 6.85 -26.97 16.23
N LEU A 602 6.18 -26.95 17.41
CA LEU A 602 6.48 -27.48 18.77
C LEU A 602 5.35 -28.39 19.40
N ALA A 603 5.47 -28.87 20.66
CA ALA A 603 4.60 -29.81 21.44
C ALA A 603 4.70 -31.36 21.37
N HIS A 604 3.97 -32.17 20.58
CA HIS A 604 3.79 -33.62 20.84
C HIS A 604 3.93 -34.69 19.70
N ASP A 605 5.11 -35.23 19.28
CA ASP A 605 5.24 -36.39 18.32
C ASP A 605 4.98 -37.74 18.97
N GLY A 606 4.54 -37.73 20.22
CA GLY A 606 4.29 -38.89 21.05
C GLY A 606 5.55 -39.52 21.67
N VAL A 607 6.77 -39.11 21.30
CA VAL A 607 8.00 -39.85 21.63
C VAL A 607 9.11 -39.04 22.29
N SER A 608 9.86 -38.30 21.47
CA SER A 608 11.30 -38.11 21.62
C SER A 608 11.66 -37.11 22.74
N GLY A 609 12.88 -36.62 22.66
CA GLY A 609 13.08 -35.20 22.79
C GLY A 609 12.34 -34.31 21.79
N VAL A 610 12.93 -33.14 21.59
CA VAL A 610 12.20 -31.91 21.36
C VAL A 610 12.73 -31.20 20.10
N ASP A 611 12.70 -31.96 19.02
CA ASP A 611 13.44 -31.86 17.75
C ASP A 611 12.46 -31.89 16.54
N LEU A 612 12.73 -31.23 15.39
CA LEU A 612 11.68 -30.75 14.44
C LEU A 612 11.67 -31.17 12.98
N TRP A 613 10.50 -31.47 12.39
CA TRP A 613 10.31 -31.78 10.95
C TRP A 613 10.48 -30.47 10.13
N ARG A 614 10.92 -30.53 8.86
CA ARG A 614 11.25 -29.35 8.01
C ARG A 614 10.99 -29.65 6.53
N SER A 615 9.95 -29.05 5.92
CA SER A 615 9.27 -29.59 4.71
C SER A 615 8.36 -28.62 3.92
N ASP A 616 7.84 -29.13 2.80
CA ASP A 616 7.30 -28.46 1.63
C ASP A 616 5.82 -28.70 1.37
N GLY A 617 5.33 -29.85 1.77
CA GLY A 617 4.01 -30.32 1.37
C GLY A 617 3.83 -31.82 1.44
N THR A 618 4.91 -32.58 1.56
CA THR A 618 4.87 -34.00 1.23
C THR A 618 5.21 -34.87 2.43
N SER A 619 4.83 -36.16 2.38
CA SER A 619 5.01 -37.12 3.47
C SER A 619 6.47 -37.47 3.76
N GLU A 620 7.33 -37.33 2.74
CA GLU A 620 8.77 -37.56 2.82
C GLU A 620 9.57 -36.25 2.89
N GLY A 621 8.97 -35.08 2.57
CA GLY A 621 9.54 -33.77 2.86
C GLY A 621 9.56 -33.44 4.35
N THR A 622 8.67 -34.08 5.14
CA THR A 622 8.33 -33.86 6.56
C THR A 622 9.01 -34.91 7.48
N VAL A 623 10.23 -34.83 8.05
CA VAL A 623 10.87 -35.99 8.81
C VAL A 623 11.71 -35.80 10.13
N LYS A 624 12.17 -34.61 10.58
CA LYS A 624 12.90 -34.27 11.84
C LYS A 624 14.38 -33.81 11.79
N VAL A 625 15.40 -34.52 12.33
CA VAL A 625 15.65 -35.97 12.43
C VAL A 625 15.79 -36.55 13.86
N GLN A 626 16.46 -35.89 14.83
CA GLN A 626 17.04 -36.60 16.01
C GLN A 626 16.23 -36.58 17.35
N ASP A 627 16.90 -36.44 18.53
CA ASP A 627 16.36 -36.77 19.89
C ASP A 627 17.02 -35.97 21.07
N TRP A 628 16.36 -35.85 22.25
CA TRP A 628 16.58 -34.82 23.34
C TRP A 628 15.67 -35.10 24.61
N PRO A 629 15.28 -34.14 25.50
CA PRO A 629 14.30 -34.38 26.59
C PRO A 629 13.13 -33.37 26.83
N TYR A 630 11.99 -33.91 27.31
CA TYR A 630 10.77 -33.29 27.92
C TYR A 630 11.01 -32.36 29.13
N GLY A 631 10.07 -31.45 29.42
CA GLY A 631 9.91 -30.79 30.73
C GLY A 631 10.09 -29.27 30.76
N LEU A 632 10.19 -28.62 29.60
CA LEU A 632 10.42 -27.17 29.50
C LEU A 632 9.30 -26.58 28.63
N SER A 633 8.33 -25.96 29.27
CA SER A 633 7.01 -25.64 28.70
C SER A 633 6.37 -24.35 29.25
N SER A 634 5.59 -23.59 28.49
CA SER A 634 5.39 -23.61 27.03
C SER A 634 5.31 -22.17 26.51
N GLY A 635 5.68 -21.92 25.27
CA GLY A 635 5.58 -20.61 24.61
C GLY A 635 6.90 -19.95 24.25
N VAL A 636 6.87 -19.17 23.19
CA VAL A 636 8.02 -18.47 22.60
C VAL A 636 7.73 -16.96 22.57
N ASN A 637 8.69 -16.15 22.13
CA ASN A 637 8.62 -14.70 21.99
C ASN A 637 9.42 -14.26 20.70
N PRO A 638 9.32 -12.99 20.25
CA PRO A 638 9.56 -12.56 18.85
C PRO A 638 10.99 -12.68 18.29
N GLU A 639 11.27 -12.57 16.99
CA GLU A 639 10.41 -12.77 15.80
C GLU A 639 11.26 -12.85 14.50
N PRO A 640 11.00 -13.83 13.63
CA PRO A 640 11.60 -13.94 12.29
C PRO A 640 10.86 -13.12 11.21
N VAL A 641 11.60 -12.39 10.35
CA VAL A 641 11.09 -11.50 9.25
C VAL A 641 12.06 -11.42 8.02
N GLN A 642 12.08 -10.32 7.25
CA GLN A 642 12.62 -10.18 5.88
C GLN A 642 14.15 -9.89 5.78
N MET A 643 15.03 -10.85 6.12
CA MET A 643 16.50 -10.63 6.02
C MET A 643 17.09 -10.95 4.65
N GLY A 644 16.56 -11.98 4.01
CA GLY A 644 17.42 -12.94 3.33
C GLY A 644 17.58 -14.20 4.20
N GLY A 645 18.81 -14.49 4.65
CA GLY A 645 19.23 -15.88 4.83
C GLY A 645 19.60 -16.33 6.24
N VAL A 646 19.77 -15.41 7.19
CA VAL A 646 20.00 -15.72 8.62
C VAL A 646 18.98 -14.96 9.47
N LEU A 647 18.26 -15.61 10.40
CA LEU A 647 17.37 -15.00 11.42
C LEU A 647 16.75 -16.01 12.40
N TYR A 648 16.12 -15.51 13.48
CA TYR A 648 16.30 -16.12 14.82
C TYR A 648 15.02 -16.30 15.68
N PHE A 649 15.20 -16.41 17.01
CA PHE A 649 14.32 -17.12 17.93
C PHE A 649 14.53 -16.88 19.44
N ILE A 650 13.44 -16.98 20.24
CA ILE A 650 13.43 -16.91 21.73
C ILE A 650 13.09 -18.24 22.40
N ARG A 651 14.10 -19.05 22.69
CA ARG A 651 13.95 -20.25 23.54
C ARG A 651 14.02 -19.82 25.00
N TYR A 652 12.88 -19.47 25.63
CA TYR A 652 12.79 -18.87 26.97
C TYR A 652 13.90 -17.82 27.16
N THR A 653 14.97 -18.22 27.84
CA THR A 653 16.26 -17.57 28.01
C THR A 653 17.43 -18.52 27.74
N ALA A 654 17.69 -18.80 26.47
CA ALA A 654 18.92 -19.47 25.99
C ALA A 654 19.33 -19.06 24.58
N LEU A 655 20.54 -19.46 24.18
CA LEU A 655 21.04 -19.30 22.82
C LEU A 655 21.92 -20.48 22.41
N TRP A 656 21.81 -20.93 21.16
CA TRP A 656 22.84 -21.75 20.50
C TRP A 656 23.23 -20.99 19.24
N ARG A 657 22.66 -21.40 18.11
CA ARG A 657 22.91 -21.01 16.72
C ARG A 657 22.11 -21.98 15.83
N THR A 658 22.56 -22.16 14.58
CA THR A 658 22.27 -23.30 13.68
C THR A 658 20.85 -23.40 13.07
N ASP A 659 20.76 -23.89 11.83
CA ASP A 659 20.67 -22.98 10.67
C ASP A 659 19.89 -23.59 9.49
N GLY A 660 18.55 -23.60 9.51
CA GLY A 660 17.78 -24.45 8.58
C GLY A 660 17.85 -25.96 8.89
N THR A 661 19.01 -26.37 9.38
CA THR A 661 19.66 -27.66 9.18
C THR A 661 20.39 -28.15 10.43
N ASP A 662 20.90 -29.38 10.34
CA ASP A 662 21.92 -30.02 11.16
C ASP A 662 23.38 -29.53 10.97
N ALA A 663 23.68 -28.55 10.11
CA ALA A 663 25.06 -28.24 9.73
C ALA A 663 25.89 -27.54 10.83
N GLY A 664 25.45 -26.37 11.33
CA GLY A 664 26.18 -25.52 12.27
C GLY A 664 26.23 -25.99 13.73
N THR A 665 26.15 -27.29 14.00
CA THR A 665 25.67 -27.84 15.29
C THR A 665 26.67 -27.73 16.46
N TRP A 666 26.66 -26.59 17.20
CA TRP A 666 27.22 -26.44 18.55
C TRP A 666 26.36 -25.51 19.45
N MET A 667 26.64 -25.45 20.78
CA MET A 667 25.76 -24.88 21.82
C MET A 667 26.47 -23.89 22.76
N VAL A 668 25.75 -22.83 23.18
CA VAL A 668 26.22 -21.77 24.09
C VAL A 668 25.27 -21.44 25.27
N LYS A 669 24.47 -20.37 25.18
CA LYS A 669 23.99 -19.48 26.27
C LYS A 669 22.69 -19.90 27.05
N GLN A 670 22.48 -19.46 28.32
CA GLN A 670 21.19 -19.42 29.11
C GLN A 670 21.15 -18.41 30.30
N LEU A 671 19.98 -17.87 30.71
CA LEU A 671 19.89 -16.70 31.64
C LEU A 671 19.51 -16.97 33.13
N ALA A 672 18.34 -16.49 33.59
CA ALA A 672 18.22 -15.77 34.88
C ALA A 672 17.16 -16.32 35.87
N THR A 673 16.33 -15.46 36.52
CA THR A 673 15.81 -15.76 37.89
C THR A 673 14.30 -15.70 38.16
N ASP A 674 13.48 -14.92 37.45
CA ASP A 674 12.05 -14.73 37.77
C ASP A 674 11.11 -14.70 36.54
N THR A 675 9.83 -15.04 36.72
CA THR A 675 9.01 -15.64 35.65
C THR A 675 8.45 -14.40 34.93
N ARG A 676 9.15 -13.93 33.89
CA ARG A 676 8.86 -12.69 33.16
C ARG A 676 9.25 -12.76 31.69
N ARG A 677 8.22 -12.74 30.84
CA ARG A 677 8.34 -12.67 29.38
C ARG A 677 8.16 -11.24 28.90
N ASP A 678 9.23 -10.49 28.75
CA ASP A 678 9.13 -9.05 28.45
C ASP A 678 9.54 -8.77 27.00
N ALA A 679 8.67 -9.13 26.02
CA ALA A 679 8.97 -9.16 24.58
C ALA A 679 7.70 -9.13 23.68
N TYR A 680 7.67 -8.38 22.56
CA TYR A 680 6.49 -8.13 21.70
C TYR A 680 6.80 -7.84 20.19
N GLN A 681 5.85 -8.16 19.30
CA GLN A 681 5.87 -8.20 17.81
C GLN A 681 6.75 -7.16 17.04
N LEU A 682 7.27 -7.55 15.86
CA LEU A 682 8.46 -7.00 15.19
C LEU A 682 8.33 -6.65 13.67
N THR A 683 9.46 -6.37 12.94
CA THR A 683 9.54 -6.16 11.47
C THR A 683 10.97 -6.42 10.90
N ALA A 684 11.60 -5.61 10.02
CA ALA A 684 12.83 -6.00 9.29
C ALA A 684 13.78 -4.82 8.94
N VAL A 685 15.10 -4.96 9.15
CA VAL A 685 16.04 -3.81 9.24
C VAL A 685 17.05 -3.72 8.08
N GLY A 686 18.26 -4.32 8.17
CA GLY A 686 19.25 -4.29 7.07
C GLY A 686 20.72 -4.58 7.42
N ASN A 687 21.26 -4.06 8.53
CA ASN A 687 22.58 -4.42 9.07
C ASN A 687 22.63 -4.50 10.61
N ARG A 688 21.91 -3.64 11.34
CA ARG A 688 21.79 -3.67 12.81
C ARG A 688 20.34 -3.82 13.29
N LEU A 689 20.16 -3.94 14.60
CA LEU A 689 18.94 -4.30 15.33
C LEU A 689 18.75 -3.42 16.59
N PHE A 690 17.73 -3.76 17.38
CA PHE A 690 17.49 -3.44 18.82
C PHE A 690 17.07 -4.80 19.47
N PHE A 691 16.32 -4.90 20.60
CA PHE A 691 15.25 -5.91 20.92
C PHE A 691 14.91 -6.15 22.42
N ARG A 692 13.75 -6.73 22.81
CA ARG A 692 13.13 -6.71 24.17
C ARG A 692 13.07 -7.99 25.02
N SER A 693 13.49 -7.83 26.29
CA SER A 693 14.01 -8.86 27.20
C SER A 693 13.98 -8.41 28.67
N PHE A 694 13.87 -9.30 29.69
CA PHE A 694 13.91 -8.91 31.12
C PHE A 694 14.19 -10.07 32.11
N ASP A 695 14.58 -9.73 33.35
CA ASP A 695 14.71 -10.61 34.55
C ASP A 695 14.10 -9.96 35.82
N TYR A 696 14.84 -9.06 36.48
CA TYR A 696 14.49 -8.51 37.81
C TYR A 696 15.27 -7.21 38.16
N SER A 697 16.49 -7.08 37.64
CA SER A 697 17.64 -6.65 38.45
C SER A 697 18.16 -5.22 38.22
N TYR A 698 18.09 -4.66 37.01
CA TYR A 698 18.43 -3.24 36.75
C TYR A 698 17.28 -2.43 36.17
N GLY A 699 16.79 -2.76 34.97
CA GLY A 699 15.80 -1.97 34.23
C GLY A 699 15.15 -2.73 33.06
N SER A 700 14.55 -2.01 32.11
CA SER A 700 14.06 -2.56 30.83
C SER A 700 14.58 -1.71 29.65
N GLU A 701 15.87 -1.80 29.30
CA GLU A 701 16.55 -0.74 28.53
C GLU A 701 16.82 -0.97 27.02
N LEU A 702 18.04 -1.17 26.49
CA LEU A 702 18.28 -1.30 25.01
C LEU A 702 19.58 -2.05 24.60
N TRP A 703 19.70 -2.49 23.34
CA TRP A 703 20.90 -3.13 22.74
C TRP A 703 21.23 -2.55 21.35
N THR A 704 22.49 -2.70 20.89
CA THR A 704 22.80 -3.68 19.81
C THR A 704 24.22 -3.60 19.23
N SER A 705 24.91 -4.75 19.28
CA SER A 705 26.06 -5.21 18.50
C SER A 705 25.98 -6.75 18.38
N ASP A 706 27.08 -7.53 18.41
CA ASP A 706 27.15 -8.81 17.68
C ASP A 706 28.07 -9.96 18.22
N GLY A 707 28.12 -10.22 19.53
CA GLY A 707 29.13 -11.07 20.23
C GLY A 707 29.38 -12.56 19.82
N THR A 708 30.60 -13.07 20.08
CA THR A 708 31.04 -14.46 20.50
C THR A 708 32.57 -14.63 20.77
N PRO A 709 33.57 -14.63 19.80
CA PRO A 709 35.03 -14.62 20.14
C PRO A 709 35.80 -13.29 20.06
N GLU A 710 35.98 -12.65 18.88
CA GLU A 710 36.87 -11.47 18.68
C GLU A 710 36.27 -10.32 17.82
N GLY A 711 35.59 -9.35 18.46
CA GLY A 711 34.97 -8.13 17.89
C GLY A 711 33.48 -7.89 18.24
N THR A 712 33.17 -7.13 19.31
CA THR A 712 31.84 -6.54 19.64
C THR A 712 32.01 -5.30 20.55
N ALA A 713 31.19 -4.25 20.45
CA ALA A 713 31.25 -3.05 21.33
C ALA A 713 29.97 -2.20 21.22
N GLN A 714 29.45 -1.68 22.34
CA GLN A 714 28.11 -1.06 22.45
C GLN A 714 28.01 -0.15 23.70
N LEU A 715 27.08 0.83 23.72
CA LEU A 715 27.50 2.22 23.42
C LEU A 715 27.16 3.39 24.39
N LYS A 716 25.95 4.02 24.41
CA LYS A 716 25.67 5.25 25.23
C LYS A 716 24.17 5.63 25.38
N ASP A 717 23.87 6.53 26.33
CA ASP A 717 22.85 6.38 27.42
C ASP A 717 22.59 7.75 28.20
N LEU A 718 21.48 8.29 28.82
CA LEU A 718 20.14 8.01 29.45
C LEU A 718 20.00 7.73 31.01
N TRP A 719 19.22 6.73 31.51
CA TRP A 719 19.34 6.11 32.87
C TRP A 719 18.69 4.70 32.99
N PRO A 720 19.29 3.70 33.71
CA PRO A 720 18.63 2.44 34.05
C PRO A 720 18.13 2.36 35.52
N GLY A 721 16.84 2.04 35.69
CA GLY A 721 16.18 1.66 36.94
C GLY A 721 15.00 0.73 36.67
N ILE A 722 14.46 0.04 37.68
CA ILE A 722 13.67 -1.19 37.45
C ILE A 722 12.37 -1.01 36.64
N TYR A 723 11.92 0.23 36.40
CA TYR A 723 10.68 0.54 35.71
C TYR A 723 10.79 0.51 34.18
N GLY A 724 11.99 0.70 33.62
CA GLY A 724 12.25 0.45 32.21
C GLY A 724 11.63 1.39 31.18
N SER A 725 12.12 1.25 29.95
CA SER A 725 11.85 2.15 28.82
C SER A 725 10.71 1.77 27.88
N LYS A 726 10.27 0.52 27.97
CA LYS A 726 9.08 -0.07 27.31
C LYS A 726 8.73 0.37 25.85
N PRO A 727 9.53 0.08 24.78
CA PRO A 727 9.20 0.31 23.35
C PRO A 727 8.36 -0.84 22.74
N SER A 728 7.72 -0.69 21.54
CA SER A 728 6.79 -1.76 21.05
C SER A 728 6.54 -2.06 19.53
N SER A 729 6.34 -1.13 18.57
CA SER A 729 5.64 -1.57 17.30
C SER A 729 5.82 -0.83 15.94
N PHE A 730 7.01 -0.29 15.65
CA PHE A 730 7.39 0.53 14.47
C PHE A 730 7.72 -0.12 13.11
N VAL A 731 7.83 0.69 12.04
CA VAL A 731 8.55 0.37 10.78
C VAL A 731 9.21 1.62 10.16
N GLY A 732 10.54 1.64 10.14
CA GLY A 732 11.44 2.71 9.70
C GLY A 732 11.64 2.92 8.19
N LEU A 733 12.88 2.78 7.68
CA LEU A 733 13.33 3.40 6.41
C LEU A 733 14.66 2.80 5.87
N ASN A 734 15.56 3.63 5.32
CA ASN A 734 16.95 3.33 4.95
C ASN A 734 17.86 4.56 5.26
N GLY A 735 19.10 4.39 5.73
CA GLY A 735 20.06 5.49 5.99
C GLY A 735 20.30 5.87 7.46
N ARG A 736 20.23 7.18 7.79
CA ARG A 736 20.51 7.77 9.13
C ARG A 736 19.57 7.19 10.22
N VAL A 737 20.03 6.32 11.12
CA VAL A 737 19.14 5.77 12.16
C VAL A 737 18.57 6.88 13.03
N TYR A 738 17.26 6.76 13.28
CA TYR A 738 16.57 7.53 14.28
C TYR A 738 15.38 6.70 14.83
N PHE A 739 15.42 6.29 16.10
CA PHE A 739 14.35 5.45 16.69
C PHE A 739 13.89 5.87 18.10
N ALA A 740 14.18 5.14 19.18
CA ALA A 740 13.46 5.17 20.46
C ALA A 740 14.32 4.77 21.68
N ALA A 741 13.77 4.90 22.89
CA ALA A 741 14.33 4.46 24.17
C ALA A 741 14.08 5.49 25.29
N ASN A 742 13.82 5.13 26.56
CA ASN A 742 13.22 6.01 27.60
C ASN A 742 13.97 5.99 28.94
N ASP A 743 13.78 7.04 29.74
CA ASP A 743 14.34 7.17 31.10
C ASP A 743 13.46 7.93 32.13
N GLY A 744 12.42 8.67 31.72
CA GLY A 744 11.32 9.15 32.57
C GLY A 744 11.63 10.13 33.73
N MET A 745 12.75 10.86 33.73
CA MET A 745 13.07 11.86 34.77
C MET A 745 12.27 13.19 34.71
N SER A 746 11.53 13.44 33.64
CA SER A 746 10.92 14.74 33.30
C SER A 746 9.63 14.66 32.50
N GLY A 747 9.28 13.47 31.99
CA GLY A 747 8.56 13.39 30.74
C GLY A 747 9.52 13.30 29.56
N ASN A 748 9.10 12.63 28.50
CA ASN A 748 9.95 11.62 27.86
C ASN A 748 10.56 12.15 26.54
N GLU A 749 11.83 12.59 26.51
CA GLU A 749 12.37 13.47 25.44
C GLU A 749 13.21 12.92 24.22
N LEU A 750 14.48 13.29 23.89
CA LEU A 750 15.22 12.90 22.62
C LEU A 750 16.62 13.52 22.35
N TRP A 751 17.52 12.72 21.72
CA TRP A 751 18.77 13.18 21.07
C TRP A 751 18.93 12.73 19.60
N THR A 752 19.85 13.35 18.85
CA THR A 752 20.34 12.89 17.52
C THR A 752 21.57 13.71 17.06
N SER A 753 22.43 13.11 16.21
CA SER A 753 23.31 13.76 15.22
C SER A 753 24.10 12.69 14.42
N ASP A 754 24.92 13.12 13.47
CA ASP A 754 25.70 12.27 12.56
C ASP A 754 27.22 12.29 12.85
N GLY A 755 28.00 11.59 12.03
CA GLY A 755 29.47 11.66 12.01
C GLY A 755 30.13 10.72 13.01
N THR A 756 31.24 11.16 13.60
CA THR A 756 31.86 10.49 14.76
C THR A 756 30.89 10.47 15.94
N PRO A 757 30.95 9.46 16.84
CA PRO A 757 30.31 9.49 18.14
C PRO A 757 30.97 10.52 19.06
N GLU A 758 30.63 11.78 18.76
CA GLU A 758 31.22 13.03 19.23
C GLU A 758 30.13 14.13 19.10
N GLY A 759 29.62 14.65 20.23
CA GLY A 759 28.65 15.77 20.30
C GLY A 759 27.21 15.50 19.80
N THR A 760 26.31 16.45 20.07
CA THR A 760 24.88 16.51 19.66
C THR A 760 24.39 17.98 19.60
N VAL A 761 23.37 18.29 18.78
CA VAL A 761 22.96 19.69 18.43
C VAL A 761 21.48 19.80 17.99
N LYS A 762 20.73 20.84 18.43
CA LYS A 762 19.24 20.97 18.35
C LYS A 762 18.77 22.49 18.31
N VAL A 763 17.48 22.89 18.50
CA VAL A 763 16.91 24.30 18.55
C VAL A 763 16.08 24.87 19.79
N LYS A 764 14.75 24.60 20.02
CA LYS A 764 13.82 25.12 21.13
C LYS A 764 13.27 24.11 22.25
N GLU A 765 12.09 23.42 22.18
CA GLU A 765 11.66 22.11 22.94
C GLU A 765 10.96 20.66 22.39
N LEU A 766 10.11 20.04 21.39
CA LEU A 766 9.02 20.15 20.22
C LEU A 766 7.56 20.93 20.21
N VAL A 767 6.45 20.66 20.99
CA VAL A 767 5.38 21.57 21.68
C VAL A 767 4.84 21.10 23.16
N PRO A 768 5.21 21.65 24.39
CA PRO A 768 5.84 21.25 25.75
C PRO A 768 4.99 21.41 27.04
N GLY A 769 5.52 21.31 28.28
CA GLY A 769 4.72 21.57 29.50
C GLY A 769 5.48 22.01 30.78
N TYR A 770 6.08 21.11 31.56
CA TYR A 770 6.44 19.74 31.19
C TYR A 770 5.29 18.72 31.37
N GLY A 771 4.94 18.08 30.25
CA GLY A 771 3.57 17.89 29.71
C GLY A 771 2.70 16.72 30.19
N GLY A 772 2.43 15.66 29.41
CA GLY A 772 2.93 15.41 28.06
C GLY A 772 2.72 14.02 27.44
N THR A 773 3.80 13.39 26.97
CA THR A 773 3.70 12.45 25.82
C THR A 773 4.88 11.45 25.69
N GLY A 774 5.12 10.99 24.47
CA GLY A 774 6.04 9.92 24.07
C GLY A 774 5.71 9.44 22.64
N PRO A 775 6.23 8.28 22.22
CA PRO A 775 6.04 7.72 20.88
C PRO A 775 5.21 6.41 20.87
N MET A 776 4.76 5.94 19.70
CA MET A 776 3.54 5.09 19.61
C MET A 776 3.35 4.27 18.31
N LEU A 777 4.23 3.32 17.98
CA LEU A 777 4.23 2.41 16.83
C LEU A 777 4.61 2.97 15.44
N LEU A 778 3.74 3.41 14.51
CA LEU A 778 4.15 4.14 13.27
C LEU A 778 4.85 3.24 12.16
N THR A 779 4.22 3.08 10.98
CA THR A 779 4.76 2.38 9.77
C THR A 779 4.91 3.23 8.48
N ARG A 780 6.13 3.27 7.94
CA ARG A 780 6.66 3.88 6.70
C ARG A 780 5.73 4.11 5.49
N VAL A 781 5.71 5.34 4.97
CA VAL A 781 5.61 5.64 3.52
C VAL A 781 6.99 6.05 3.01
N GLY A 782 7.29 5.71 1.76
CA GLY A 782 8.36 6.24 0.93
C GLY A 782 9.60 6.63 1.71
N GLY A 783 9.82 7.94 1.82
CA GLY A 783 10.88 8.61 2.58
C GLY A 783 10.45 9.21 3.93
N THR A 784 9.20 9.09 4.35
CA THR A 784 8.57 10.09 5.24
C THR A 784 8.02 9.53 6.55
N LEU A 785 8.20 10.30 7.65
CA LEU A 785 7.71 10.10 9.03
C LEU A 785 6.64 11.14 9.43
N TYR A 786 5.74 10.79 10.35
CA TYR A 786 4.78 11.73 10.93
C TYR A 786 4.67 11.39 12.43
N PHE A 787 4.49 12.33 13.37
CA PHE A 787 4.67 12.04 14.81
C PHE A 787 3.53 12.58 15.72
N ALA A 788 3.65 12.28 17.03
CA ALA A 788 2.69 12.54 18.09
C ALA A 788 2.68 14.05 18.41
N ALA A 789 1.80 14.80 17.74
CA ALA A 789 2.12 16.20 17.44
C ALA A 789 1.08 17.25 17.83
N THR A 790 0.03 16.87 18.58
CA THR A 790 -1.03 17.73 19.14
C THR A 790 -0.60 19.15 19.54
N ASP A 791 -1.44 20.13 19.20
CA ASP A 791 -1.52 21.43 19.87
C ASP A 791 -2.08 21.30 21.29
N ALA A 792 -1.24 21.63 22.26
CA ALA A 792 -1.58 21.74 23.67
C ALA A 792 -2.68 22.80 23.97
N SER A 793 -2.72 23.89 23.19
CA SER A 793 -3.38 25.14 23.56
C SER A 793 -4.88 25.25 23.24
N GLY A 794 -5.45 24.28 22.52
CA GLY A 794 -6.88 24.22 22.22
C GLY A 794 -7.33 24.99 20.98
N ALA A 795 -6.43 25.24 20.03
CA ALA A 795 -6.69 25.84 18.72
C ALA A 795 -5.99 25.02 17.61
N PRO A 796 -6.54 23.83 17.25
CA PRO A 796 -5.79 22.68 16.76
C PRO A 796 -4.69 22.91 15.71
N VAL A 797 -3.51 22.36 16.04
CA VAL A 797 -2.38 22.09 15.13
C VAL A 797 -1.89 20.66 15.36
N LEU A 798 -1.16 20.13 14.38
CA LEU A 798 -0.14 19.08 14.56
C LEU A 798 1.00 19.30 13.56
N TRP A 799 2.13 18.61 13.78
CA TRP A 799 3.38 18.72 13.01
C TRP A 799 3.84 17.33 12.48
N LYS A 800 4.62 17.25 11.38
CA LYS A 800 5.19 15.99 10.85
C LYS A 800 6.73 15.85 10.90
N SER A 801 7.31 14.86 10.22
CA SER A 801 8.76 14.64 10.10
C SER A 801 9.19 13.93 8.76
N ASP A 802 10.44 13.50 8.72
CA ASP A 802 11.19 12.83 7.63
C ASP A 802 12.50 12.22 8.21
N GLY A 803 12.61 12.17 9.53
CA GLY A 803 13.86 12.00 10.27
C GLY A 803 14.31 13.22 11.06
N THR A 804 13.82 14.42 10.73
CA THR A 804 14.40 15.69 11.21
C THR A 804 13.46 16.57 12.03
N GLU A 805 14.06 17.62 12.60
CA GLU A 805 13.39 18.81 13.15
C GLU A 805 12.50 19.51 12.12
N ALA A 806 13.07 19.86 10.96
CA ALA A 806 12.44 20.68 9.94
C ALA A 806 11.40 19.95 9.08
N GLY A 807 11.19 18.64 9.30
CA GLY A 807 10.36 17.77 8.47
C GLY A 807 8.85 18.00 8.55
N THR A 808 8.37 19.26 8.49
CA THR A 808 6.98 19.72 8.73
C THR A 808 6.43 20.62 7.60
N VAL A 809 5.15 20.53 7.24
CA VAL A 809 4.51 21.37 6.18
C VAL A 809 3.16 21.97 6.65
N ARG A 810 2.00 21.49 6.17
CA ARG A 810 0.63 21.81 6.63
C ARG A 810 -0.46 20.97 5.92
N VAL A 811 -1.27 20.24 6.70
CA VAL A 811 -2.62 19.74 6.36
C VAL A 811 -3.71 20.62 6.98
N LYS A 812 -4.94 20.53 6.43
CA LYS A 812 -6.10 21.36 6.78
C LYS A 812 -7.20 20.66 7.63
N GLY A 813 -7.18 19.33 7.74
CA GLY A 813 -8.28 18.55 8.33
C GLY A 813 -8.56 18.87 9.82
N PRO A 814 -9.82 19.05 10.27
CA PRO A 814 -10.18 19.39 11.66
C PRO A 814 -9.95 18.28 12.70
N MET A 815 -10.36 18.56 13.96
CA MET A 815 -10.33 17.67 15.14
C MET A 815 -10.66 16.19 14.84
N PRO A 816 -9.73 15.27 15.18
CA PRO A 816 -9.94 13.82 15.04
C PRO A 816 -10.31 12.97 16.31
N GLY A 817 -10.32 11.62 16.20
CA GLY A 817 -10.82 10.63 17.18
C GLY A 817 -10.79 9.15 16.69
N LEU A 818 -11.32 8.16 17.43
CA LEU A 818 -10.90 6.73 17.43
C LEU A 818 -11.93 5.57 17.17
N LEU A 819 -11.73 4.36 17.73
CA LEU A 819 -12.42 3.10 17.33
C LEU A 819 -12.68 2.07 18.45
N GLY A 820 -13.88 1.49 18.46
CA GLY A 820 -14.46 0.82 19.63
C GLY A 820 -15.23 -0.48 19.37
N THR A 821 -14.56 -1.63 19.59
CA THR A 821 -15.17 -2.86 20.13
C THR A 821 -14.16 -3.66 20.97
N GLY A 822 -12.98 -3.90 20.40
CA GLY A 822 -11.81 -4.55 21.00
C GLY A 822 -10.71 -4.64 19.94
N ASP A 823 -10.17 -3.48 19.53
CA ASP A 823 -9.79 -3.24 18.14
C ASP A 823 -8.63 -2.23 17.90
N PRO A 824 -8.08 -2.16 16.66
CA PRO A 824 -6.66 -1.86 16.45
C PRO A 824 -6.28 -0.58 15.68
N MET A 825 -4.97 -0.33 15.62
CA MET A 825 -4.25 0.51 14.65
C MET A 825 -2.86 -0.12 14.34
N SER A 826 -2.02 0.55 13.52
CA SER A 826 -0.66 0.18 13.04
C SER A 826 -0.64 -0.45 11.64
N PHE A 827 -0.14 0.29 10.63
CA PHE A 827 -0.55 0.07 9.23
C PHE A 827 0.61 -0.26 8.26
N LEU A 828 0.42 -0.19 6.93
CA LEU A 828 1.34 -0.77 5.91
C LEU A 828 1.52 -0.04 4.55
N ALA A 829 0.89 1.13 4.33
CA ALA A 829 1.18 2.13 3.28
C ALA A 829 0.85 1.73 1.82
N LEU A 830 0.67 2.73 0.94
CA LEU A 830 0.39 2.58 -0.48
C LEU A 830 1.56 3.10 -1.30
N GLU A 831 2.54 2.23 -1.47
CA GLU A 831 3.69 2.42 -2.35
C GLU A 831 3.45 1.78 -3.73
N PRO A 832 3.92 2.39 -4.84
CA PRO A 832 4.77 3.59 -4.94
C PRO A 832 4.03 4.95 -4.97
N GLU A 833 2.71 4.97 -4.72
CA GLU A 833 1.86 6.15 -4.90
C GLU A 833 2.13 7.26 -3.88
N GLY A 834 2.80 6.95 -2.76
CA GLY A 834 3.08 7.90 -1.68
C GLY A 834 1.85 8.21 -0.82
N MET A 835 1.00 7.20 -0.57
CA MET A 835 -0.33 7.30 0.05
C MET A 835 -0.45 6.27 1.25
N LEU A 836 -1.45 6.27 2.16
CA LEU A 836 -1.60 5.31 3.32
C LEU A 836 -3.02 5.22 3.94
N LEU A 837 -3.25 5.75 5.17
CA LEU A 837 -4.20 5.26 6.19
C LEU A 837 -4.08 6.01 7.55
N PHE A 838 -5.16 6.17 8.36
CA PHE A 838 -5.13 6.62 9.79
C PHE A 838 -6.37 6.28 10.67
N ALA A 839 -6.55 7.07 11.73
CA ALA A 839 -7.54 6.98 12.81
C ALA A 839 -7.98 8.39 13.18
N ALA A 840 -9.24 8.77 12.92
CA ALA A 840 -9.68 10.17 12.92
C ALA A 840 -11.20 10.39 13.12
N ALA A 841 -11.68 11.63 13.35
CA ALA A 841 -13.08 11.95 13.68
C ALA A 841 -13.90 12.50 12.49
N ASP A 842 -14.64 13.60 12.65
CA ASP A 842 -15.60 14.12 11.68
C ASP A 842 -16.33 15.32 12.31
N ALA A 843 -16.86 16.23 11.50
CA ALA A 843 -18.00 17.04 11.93
C ALA A 843 -19.29 16.70 11.16
N ALA A 844 -19.14 16.13 9.96
CA ALA A 844 -20.19 15.93 9.00
C ALA A 844 -21.22 14.81 9.34
N SER A 845 -21.07 14.07 10.44
CA SER A 845 -22.05 13.97 11.54
C SER A 845 -21.51 13.08 12.66
N GLY A 846 -21.36 11.78 12.38
CA GLY A 846 -20.74 10.80 13.27
C GLY A 846 -19.26 10.65 12.99
N VAL A 847 -18.87 9.79 12.02
CA VAL A 847 -17.46 9.64 11.59
C VAL A 847 -17.31 9.17 10.16
N GLU A 848 -16.48 9.82 9.33
CA GLU A 848 -16.28 9.37 7.95
C GLU A 848 -14.95 9.84 7.30
N VAL A 849 -14.55 9.23 6.16
CA VAL A 849 -13.20 8.68 5.87
C VAL A 849 -12.15 9.35 4.92
N TRP A 850 -11.23 10.26 5.36
CA TRP A 850 -10.36 11.11 4.47
C TRP A 850 -8.82 10.84 4.43
N ARG A 851 -8.20 10.73 3.22
CA ARG A 851 -6.77 10.34 2.89
C ARG A 851 -5.70 11.43 3.18
N THR A 852 -4.50 11.43 2.58
CA THR A 852 -3.81 12.65 2.08
C THR A 852 -2.94 12.50 0.82
N ASP A 853 -1.62 12.63 0.93
CA ASP A 853 -0.52 12.69 -0.07
C ASP A 853 0.69 13.51 0.47
N GLY A 854 0.46 14.42 1.44
CA GLY A 854 1.46 15.31 2.01
C GLY A 854 1.22 16.80 1.77
N THR A 855 0.17 17.16 1.02
CA THR A 855 -0.24 18.54 0.71
C THR A 855 -1.35 19.03 1.63
N GLU A 856 -1.66 20.35 1.61
CA GLU A 856 -2.75 20.93 2.42
C GLU A 856 -4.16 20.45 2.02
N ALA A 857 -4.26 19.67 0.94
CA ALA A 857 -5.44 19.51 0.10
C ALA A 857 -5.70 18.07 -0.36
N GLY A 858 -4.70 17.18 -0.34
CA GLY A 858 -4.91 15.78 -0.70
C GLY A 858 -5.69 14.99 0.35
N THR A 859 -5.97 15.58 1.53
CA THR A 859 -6.71 14.93 2.60
C THR A 859 -8.21 14.94 2.30
N VAL A 860 -8.70 14.02 1.48
CA VAL A 860 -10.10 13.95 0.99
C VAL A 860 -10.78 12.62 1.31
N ARG A 861 -12.09 12.61 1.64
CA ARG A 861 -12.86 11.39 1.91
C ARG A 861 -12.92 10.46 0.71
N ILE A 862 -12.67 9.15 0.87
CA ILE A 862 -12.77 8.23 -0.26
C ILE A 862 -14.20 7.85 -0.60
N THR A 863 -15.02 7.40 0.38
CA THR A 863 -16.42 7.09 0.05
C THR A 863 -17.45 7.60 1.03
N ASP A 864 -18.48 8.16 0.35
CA ASP A 864 -19.29 9.36 0.56
C ASP A 864 -20.69 9.15 -0.08
N ILE A 865 -21.79 9.40 0.66
CA ILE A 865 -23.10 8.76 0.45
C ILE A 865 -24.29 9.74 0.73
N ALA A 866 -25.39 9.33 1.39
CA ALA A 866 -26.72 9.99 1.26
C ALA A 866 -27.32 10.53 2.58
N PRO A 867 -27.50 11.86 2.74
CA PRO A 867 -27.94 12.48 4.01
C PRO A 867 -29.18 11.84 4.67
N GLY A 868 -29.04 11.48 5.94
CA GLY A 868 -30.04 10.73 6.73
C GLY A 868 -29.79 10.84 8.25
N PRO A 869 -30.50 10.05 9.08
CA PRO A 869 -30.44 10.16 10.55
C PRO A 869 -29.32 9.34 11.22
N GLY A 870 -28.91 8.24 10.52
CA GLY A 870 -27.14 6.02 10.41
C GLY A 870 -25.61 5.90 9.98
N SER A 871 -25.34 5.22 8.83
CA SER A 871 -24.04 5.05 8.11
C SER A 871 -23.61 3.58 7.77
N SER A 872 -22.38 3.13 8.10
CA SER A 872 -21.52 2.22 7.29
C SER A 872 -20.49 1.24 7.98
N ARG A 873 -20.30 1.22 9.32
CA ARG A 873 -19.08 0.72 10.04
C ARG A 873 -18.28 -0.46 9.40
N PRO A 874 -16.99 -0.23 9.07
CA PRO A 874 -15.99 -1.25 8.71
C PRO A 874 -14.91 -1.48 9.80
N ARG A 875 -13.73 -2.11 9.50
CA ARG A 875 -12.59 -2.22 10.46
C ARG A 875 -11.15 -2.20 9.92
N MET A 876 -10.80 -2.98 8.90
CA MET A 876 -9.40 -3.29 8.56
C MET A 876 -9.23 -3.60 7.07
N PHE A 877 -8.28 -2.96 6.35
CA PHE A 877 -7.86 -3.05 4.90
C PHE A 877 -6.53 -3.81 4.61
N THR A 878 -6.22 -4.18 3.36
CA THR A 878 -4.85 -4.58 2.86
C THR A 878 -4.74 -4.40 1.35
N ARG A 879 -3.61 -4.00 0.77
CA ARG A 879 -3.49 -3.77 -0.68
C ARG A 879 -3.27 -5.05 -1.50
N SER A 880 -4.06 -5.24 -2.57
CA SER A 880 -3.77 -6.20 -3.65
C SER A 880 -3.81 -5.55 -5.03
N GLY A 881 -2.63 -5.28 -5.62
CA GLY A 881 -2.51 -4.61 -6.91
C GLY A 881 -3.18 -3.22 -6.91
N ASN A 882 -4.11 -3.01 -7.85
CA ASN A 882 -4.92 -1.79 -7.96
C ASN A 882 -6.22 -1.87 -7.15
N ARG A 883 -6.28 -2.68 -6.07
CA ARG A 883 -7.54 -2.92 -5.36
C ARG A 883 -7.38 -2.87 -3.85
N ILE A 884 -8.42 -2.25 -3.28
CA ILE A 884 -8.71 -2.03 -1.87
C ILE A 884 -10.25 -1.91 -1.66
N PHE A 885 -10.81 -2.08 -0.45
CA PHE A 885 -12.24 -2.41 -0.21
C PHE A 885 -13.14 -1.22 0.15
N LEU A 886 -14.46 -1.45 0.04
CA LEU A 886 -15.53 -0.52 0.40
C LEU A 886 -16.68 -1.28 1.06
N SER A 887 -17.02 -0.87 2.29
CA SER A 887 -18.04 -1.47 3.15
C SER A 887 -19.14 -0.47 3.51
N ALA A 888 -20.40 -0.90 3.38
CA ALA A 888 -21.60 -0.20 3.85
C ALA A 888 -22.84 -1.12 3.73
N ASN A 889 -24.06 -0.58 3.57
CA ASN A 889 -25.32 -1.30 3.73
C ASN A 889 -26.55 -0.49 3.31
N ASP A 890 -27.66 -1.14 2.93
CA ASP A 890 -29.00 -0.54 3.09
C ASP A 890 -29.46 -0.72 4.56
N GLY A 891 -30.76 -0.86 4.83
CA GLY A 891 -31.36 -1.04 6.15
C GLY A 891 -32.53 -2.03 6.16
N TRP A 892 -32.88 -2.61 5.00
CA TRP A 892 -33.57 -3.91 4.95
C TRP A 892 -32.60 -5.11 5.11
N THR A 893 -31.29 -4.88 5.00
CA THR A 893 -30.18 -5.85 4.86
C THR A 893 -29.34 -5.97 6.14
N GLY A 894 -28.27 -6.78 6.09
CA GLY A 894 -27.18 -6.83 7.07
C GLY A 894 -25.88 -6.32 6.44
N LEU A 895 -24.69 -6.62 6.97
CA LEU A 895 -23.46 -5.89 6.62
C LEU A 895 -22.90 -6.22 5.21
N GLU A 896 -23.18 -5.37 4.22
CA GLU A 896 -23.19 -5.75 2.79
C GLU A 896 -21.84 -5.63 2.02
N PRO A 897 -21.66 -6.28 0.84
CA PRO A 897 -20.37 -6.50 0.16
C PRO A 897 -20.15 -5.70 -1.14
N TRP A 898 -19.20 -4.73 -1.18
CA TRP A 898 -18.99 -3.77 -2.29
C TRP A 898 -17.49 -3.62 -2.65
N LEU A 899 -17.11 -2.82 -3.66
CA LEU A 899 -15.75 -2.77 -4.24
C LEU A 899 -15.16 -1.37 -4.34
N ILE A 900 -13.83 -1.27 -4.22
CA ILE A 900 -13.03 -0.12 -4.64
C ILE A 900 -11.84 -0.53 -5.55
N PRO A 901 -11.44 0.35 -6.49
CA PRO A 901 -10.15 0.34 -7.15
C PRO A 901 -9.21 1.46 -6.63
N LEU A 902 -7.89 1.23 -6.57
CA LEU A 902 -6.82 2.15 -6.12
C LEU A 902 -6.87 3.57 -6.70
N ARG A 903 -7.46 3.74 -7.89
CA ARG A 903 -7.76 5.06 -8.45
C ARG A 903 -8.64 5.94 -7.56
N ALA A 904 -9.41 5.34 -6.66
CA ALA A 904 -10.22 6.05 -5.67
C ALA A 904 -9.37 6.68 -4.55
N VAL A 905 -8.16 6.15 -4.24
CA VAL A 905 -7.09 6.89 -3.55
C VAL A 905 -6.45 7.91 -4.45
N THR A 906 -5.90 7.48 -5.58
CA THR A 906 -4.87 8.28 -6.28
C THR A 906 -5.47 9.47 -7.03
N GLY A 907 -6.79 9.46 -7.25
CA GLY A 907 -7.45 10.39 -8.13
C GLY A 907 -7.41 9.92 -9.59
N PRO A 908 -8.18 10.59 -10.48
CA PRO A 908 -8.26 10.23 -11.89
C PRO A 908 -6.93 10.51 -12.58
N VAL A 909 -6.49 9.59 -13.44
CA VAL A 909 -5.22 9.65 -14.17
C VAL A 909 -5.54 10.10 -15.60
N PRO A 910 -4.87 11.14 -16.15
CA PRO A 910 -5.10 11.54 -17.53
C PRO A 910 -4.81 10.41 -18.51
N PRO A 911 -5.49 10.36 -19.66
CA PRO A 911 -5.26 9.33 -20.64
C PRO A 911 -3.81 9.39 -21.16
N THR A 912 -3.29 8.27 -21.61
CA THR A 912 -2.02 8.23 -22.34
C THR A 912 -2.28 8.47 -23.82
N VAL A 913 -1.48 9.32 -24.47
CA VAL A 913 -1.56 9.56 -25.92
C VAL A 913 -0.18 9.46 -26.55
N THR A 914 -0.09 8.72 -27.66
CA THR A 914 1.11 8.60 -28.50
C THR A 914 0.77 9.10 -29.90
N CYS A 915 1.48 10.15 -30.31
CA CYS A 915 1.29 10.75 -31.63
C CYS A 915 1.79 9.83 -32.75
N PRO A 916 1.17 9.92 -33.93
CA PRO A 916 1.68 9.30 -35.14
C PRO A 916 2.96 10.01 -35.63
N GLU A 917 3.62 9.43 -36.62
CA GLU A 917 4.77 10.06 -37.28
C GLU A 917 4.36 11.30 -38.11
N ASP A 918 5.33 12.17 -38.37
CA ASP A 918 5.14 13.37 -39.19
C ASP A 918 4.65 13.02 -40.61
N VAL A 919 3.75 13.85 -41.15
CA VAL A 919 3.12 13.63 -42.46
C VAL A 919 3.69 14.61 -43.47
N THR A 920 4.09 14.11 -44.64
CA THR A 920 4.45 14.97 -45.78
C THR A 920 3.38 14.85 -46.86
N ALA A 921 2.90 15.98 -47.37
CA ALA A 921 1.89 16.05 -48.43
C ALA A 921 2.32 17.00 -49.56
N GLU A 922 1.86 16.71 -50.77
CA GLU A 922 2.09 17.56 -51.95
C GLU A 922 1.06 18.68 -52.01
N ALA A 923 1.51 19.91 -52.22
CA ALA A 923 0.64 21.07 -52.41
C ALA A 923 -0.22 20.91 -53.68
N THR A 924 -1.54 20.99 -53.53
CA THR A 924 -2.49 20.84 -54.65
C THR A 924 -3.02 22.17 -55.19
N GLY A 925 -2.65 23.27 -54.53
CA GLY A 925 -2.94 24.64 -54.97
C GLY A 925 -2.30 25.69 -54.06
N VAL A 926 -2.57 26.96 -54.36
CA VAL A 926 -2.06 28.13 -53.59
C VAL A 926 -2.38 28.09 -52.08
N ALA A 927 -3.47 27.42 -51.70
CA ALA A 927 -3.89 27.26 -50.31
C ALA A 927 -3.21 26.09 -49.60
N GLY A 928 -2.49 25.24 -50.34
CA GLY A 928 -1.79 24.05 -49.86
C GLY A 928 -2.49 22.73 -50.21
N ALA A 929 -2.64 21.83 -49.24
CA ALA A 929 -3.17 20.48 -49.46
C ALA A 929 -4.15 20.06 -48.36
N ASP A 930 -5.23 19.36 -48.73
CA ASP A 930 -6.10 18.68 -47.77
C ASP A 930 -5.41 17.41 -47.28
N VAL A 931 -5.12 17.32 -45.97
CA VAL A 931 -4.36 16.19 -45.41
C VAL A 931 -5.24 15.40 -44.44
N SER A 932 -5.42 14.11 -44.73
CA SER A 932 -6.00 13.17 -43.77
C SER A 932 -4.91 12.73 -42.79
N LEU A 933 -5.11 13.04 -41.51
CA LEU A 933 -4.14 12.78 -40.46
C LEU A 933 -4.22 11.31 -40.00
N PRO A 934 -3.07 10.64 -39.79
CA PRO A 934 -3.03 9.29 -39.24
C PRO A 934 -3.59 9.22 -37.81
N GLU A 935 -4.15 8.07 -37.44
CA GLU A 935 -4.72 7.87 -36.10
C GLU A 935 -3.65 7.84 -35.01
N ALA A 936 -3.79 8.69 -34.00
CA ALA A 936 -3.04 8.63 -32.76
C ALA A 936 -3.50 7.45 -31.89
N ARG A 937 -2.58 6.89 -31.11
CA ARG A 937 -2.91 5.83 -30.14
C ARG A 937 -3.17 6.47 -28.79
N ALA A 938 -4.36 6.27 -28.25
CA ALA A 938 -4.69 6.70 -26.90
C ALA A 938 -5.26 5.55 -26.10
N SER A 939 -4.89 5.48 -24.82
CA SER A 939 -5.39 4.49 -23.88
C SER A 939 -5.58 5.10 -22.51
N ASP A 940 -6.57 4.59 -21.79
CA ASP A 940 -6.96 5.04 -20.47
C ASP A 940 -7.28 3.82 -19.59
N ASP A 941 -7.25 3.97 -18.28
CA ASP A 941 -7.50 2.89 -17.32
C ASP A 941 -8.99 2.63 -17.06
N THR A 942 -9.87 3.53 -17.51
CA THR A 942 -11.33 3.40 -17.38
C THR A 942 -12.01 2.95 -18.68
N ALA A 943 -11.87 3.72 -19.76
CA ALA A 943 -12.50 3.50 -21.06
C ALA A 943 -11.72 4.23 -22.17
N PRO A 944 -11.78 3.78 -23.44
CA PRO A 944 -11.05 4.44 -24.52
C PRO A 944 -11.35 5.96 -24.62
N PRO A 945 -10.34 6.83 -24.56
CA PRO A 945 -10.54 8.28 -24.51
C PRO A 945 -10.95 8.86 -25.88
N GLN A 946 -11.67 9.98 -25.85
CA GLN A 946 -12.01 10.78 -27.03
C GLN A 946 -10.76 11.48 -27.58
N VAL A 947 -10.44 11.30 -28.87
CA VAL A 947 -9.25 11.90 -29.50
C VAL A 947 -9.66 12.98 -30.49
N THR A 948 -9.07 14.17 -30.35
CA THR A 948 -9.28 15.33 -31.23
C THR A 948 -7.96 15.87 -31.79
N TYR A 949 -8.03 16.52 -32.95
CA TYR A 949 -6.86 17.07 -33.67
C TYR A 949 -7.07 18.56 -33.90
N SER A 950 -6.02 19.36 -33.77
CA SER A 950 -6.01 20.78 -34.13
C SER A 950 -4.73 21.13 -34.89
N PRO A 951 -4.78 21.44 -36.19
CA PRO A 951 -5.97 21.41 -37.08
C PRO A 951 -6.63 20.03 -37.24
N GLU A 952 -7.92 19.99 -37.57
CA GLU A 952 -8.70 18.74 -37.72
C GLU A 952 -8.24 17.89 -38.92
N SER A 953 -8.41 16.56 -38.82
CA SER A 953 -8.12 15.65 -39.94
C SER A 953 -8.98 15.96 -41.15
N GLY A 954 -8.35 16.11 -42.33
CA GLY A 954 -9.01 16.52 -43.57
C GLY A 954 -9.04 18.03 -43.80
N SER A 955 -8.45 18.85 -42.92
CA SER A 955 -8.28 20.30 -43.15
C SER A 955 -7.28 20.59 -44.27
N THR A 956 -7.38 21.78 -44.85
CA THR A 956 -6.36 22.32 -45.78
C THR A 956 -5.17 22.89 -44.99
N PHE A 957 -3.99 22.30 -45.20
CA PHE A 957 -2.73 22.76 -44.61
C PHE A 957 -1.96 23.63 -45.60
N PRO A 958 -1.49 24.84 -45.21
CA PRO A 958 -0.76 25.74 -46.10
C PRO A 958 0.63 25.19 -46.46
N PRO A 959 1.24 25.61 -47.58
CA PRO A 959 2.61 25.24 -47.91
C PRO A 959 3.59 25.60 -46.78
N GLY A 960 4.45 24.66 -46.42
CA GLY A 960 5.37 24.78 -45.28
C GLY A 960 5.07 23.76 -44.17
N ASP A 961 5.69 23.99 -43.02
CA ASP A 961 5.59 23.13 -41.85
C ASP A 961 4.47 23.62 -40.91
N THR A 962 3.49 22.77 -40.63
CA THR A 962 2.38 23.05 -39.72
C THR A 962 2.40 22.05 -38.57
N GLN A 963 2.49 22.55 -37.33
CA GLN A 963 2.36 21.71 -36.15
C GLN A 963 0.89 21.33 -35.91
N VAL A 964 0.63 20.04 -35.70
CA VAL A 964 -0.67 19.50 -35.30
C VAL A 964 -0.60 19.10 -33.84
N SER A 965 -1.58 19.54 -33.05
CA SER A 965 -1.79 19.08 -31.67
C SER A 965 -2.87 18.00 -31.64
N VAL A 966 -2.56 16.88 -31.01
CA VAL A 966 -3.51 15.81 -30.69
C VAL A 966 -3.88 15.92 -29.21
N THR A 967 -5.16 15.87 -28.90
CA THR A 967 -5.68 15.89 -27.52
C THR A 967 -6.54 14.66 -27.30
N ALA A 968 -6.12 13.78 -26.38
CA ALA A 968 -6.96 12.71 -25.84
C ALA A 968 -7.67 13.23 -24.59
N GLN A 969 -8.97 12.98 -24.47
CA GLN A 969 -9.82 13.35 -23.34
C GLN A 969 -10.57 12.13 -22.82
N ASP A 970 -10.47 11.84 -21.52
CA ASP A 970 -11.23 10.75 -20.89
C ASP A 970 -12.71 11.16 -20.62
N GLU A 971 -13.50 10.26 -20.01
CA GLU A 971 -14.91 10.53 -19.68
C GLU A 971 -15.05 11.56 -18.53
N GLU A 972 -14.02 11.69 -17.71
CA GLU A 972 -13.88 12.63 -16.60
C GLU A 972 -13.41 14.04 -17.05
N GLY A 973 -13.04 14.19 -18.32
CA GLY A 973 -12.63 15.45 -18.93
C GLY A 973 -11.14 15.80 -18.79
N LEU A 974 -10.30 14.93 -18.20
CA LEU A 974 -8.84 15.11 -18.17
C LEU A 974 -8.27 14.92 -19.56
N THR A 975 -7.18 15.63 -19.85
CA THR A 975 -6.58 15.63 -21.18
C THR A 975 -5.10 15.32 -21.17
N ALA A 976 -4.64 14.64 -22.20
CA ALA A 976 -3.24 14.52 -22.54
C ALA A 976 -3.03 14.94 -23.98
N THR A 977 -1.90 15.61 -24.23
CA THR A 977 -1.56 16.14 -25.54
C THR A 977 -0.22 15.65 -26.05
N CYS A 978 -0.13 15.51 -27.36
CA CYS A 978 1.13 15.34 -28.06
C CYS A 978 1.07 16.11 -29.38
N THR A 979 2.23 16.36 -29.98
CA THR A 979 2.33 17.11 -31.24
C THR A 979 3.15 16.35 -32.28
N PHE A 980 2.75 16.45 -33.54
CA PHE A 980 3.52 16.02 -34.72
C PHE A 980 3.40 17.07 -35.82
N HIS A 981 4.18 16.94 -36.88
CA HIS A 981 4.29 17.95 -37.93
C HIS A 981 3.66 17.47 -39.25
N VAL A 982 2.97 18.38 -39.94
CA VAL A 982 2.48 18.21 -41.31
C VAL A 982 3.26 19.16 -42.21
N LEU A 983 4.05 18.59 -43.10
CA LEU A 983 4.88 19.32 -44.05
C LEU A 983 4.26 19.27 -45.44
N VAL A 984 3.70 20.39 -45.89
CA VAL A 984 3.18 20.55 -47.25
C VAL A 984 4.26 21.14 -48.14
N ARG A 985 4.68 20.40 -49.16
CA ARG A 985 5.71 20.83 -50.12
C ARG A 985 5.13 20.87 -51.52
N ASP A 986 5.64 21.79 -52.31
CA ASP A 986 5.43 21.79 -53.76
C ASP A 986 6.67 21.17 -54.41
N THR A 987 6.50 20.01 -55.02
CA THR A 987 7.53 19.29 -55.79
C THR A 987 7.20 19.21 -57.27
N THR A 988 6.08 19.81 -57.69
CA THR A 988 5.56 19.72 -59.05
C THR A 988 6.09 20.86 -59.90
N ALA A 989 6.86 20.56 -60.93
CA ALA A 989 7.34 21.59 -61.86
C ALA A 989 6.20 22.27 -62.64
N PRO A 990 6.31 23.58 -62.95
CA PRO A 990 5.35 24.29 -63.78
C PRO A 990 5.08 23.60 -65.11
N GLN A 991 3.83 23.65 -65.58
CA GLN A 991 3.51 23.28 -66.95
C GLN A 991 3.94 24.40 -67.90
N LEU A 992 4.99 24.13 -68.67
CA LEU A 992 5.60 25.08 -69.60
C LEU A 992 5.22 24.77 -71.05
N THR A 993 4.62 25.75 -71.74
CA THR A 993 4.35 25.71 -73.19
C THR A 993 5.31 26.65 -73.91
N CYS A 994 6.16 26.10 -74.77
CA CYS A 994 7.10 26.86 -75.58
C CYS A 994 6.39 27.63 -76.72
N PRO A 995 6.97 28.76 -77.16
CA PRO A 995 6.63 29.37 -78.46
C PRO A 995 6.91 28.39 -79.61
N GLU A 996 6.23 28.59 -80.74
CA GLU A 996 6.58 27.90 -81.98
C GLU A 996 7.93 28.38 -82.54
N ASP A 997 8.59 27.55 -83.34
CA ASP A 997 9.84 27.90 -84.03
C ASP A 997 9.67 29.17 -84.89
N VAL A 998 10.65 30.08 -84.81
CA VAL A 998 10.62 31.37 -85.53
C VAL A 998 11.69 31.37 -86.63
N SER A 999 11.29 31.73 -87.85
CA SER A 999 12.22 31.87 -88.98
C SER A 999 12.18 33.27 -89.59
N VAL A 1000 13.36 33.86 -89.79
CA VAL A 1000 13.53 35.16 -90.46
C VAL A 1000 14.54 35.03 -91.60
N THR A 1001 14.41 35.85 -92.64
CA THR A 1001 15.34 35.89 -93.78
C THR A 1001 16.00 37.25 -93.87
N VAL A 1002 17.33 37.28 -94.00
CA VAL A 1002 18.16 38.49 -94.15
C VAL A 1002 19.02 38.38 -95.41
N GLU A 1003 19.42 39.50 -96.00
CA GLU A 1003 20.15 39.51 -97.30
C GLU A 1003 21.66 39.84 -97.13
N ASP A 1004 22.20 39.72 -95.91
CA ASP A 1004 23.64 39.71 -95.56
C ASP A 1004 23.94 38.91 -94.26
N GLU A 1005 25.23 38.73 -93.90
CA GLU A 1005 25.69 37.83 -92.82
C GLU A 1005 25.80 38.47 -91.41
N ALA A 1006 25.35 39.71 -91.22
CA ALA A 1006 25.27 40.33 -89.89
C ALA A 1006 24.28 39.63 -88.93
N GLY A 1007 23.45 38.71 -89.44
CA GLY A 1007 22.38 38.06 -88.70
C GLY A 1007 21.13 38.93 -88.61
N ASN A 1008 20.29 38.74 -87.61
CA ASN A 1008 19.10 39.57 -87.42
C ASN A 1008 18.65 39.68 -85.97
N THR A 1009 18.03 40.79 -85.61
CA THR A 1009 17.25 40.88 -84.38
C THR A 1009 15.93 40.14 -84.56
N VAL A 1010 15.66 39.14 -83.72
CA VAL A 1010 14.44 38.32 -83.82
C VAL A 1010 13.60 38.48 -82.55
N GLU A 1011 12.34 38.87 -82.73
CA GLU A 1011 11.33 38.84 -81.68
C GLU A 1011 10.49 37.56 -81.79
N PHE A 1012 10.23 36.94 -80.65
CA PHE A 1012 9.36 35.78 -80.51
C PHE A 1012 8.36 36.00 -79.35
N PRO A 1013 7.17 35.36 -79.41
CA PRO A 1013 6.19 35.42 -78.33
C PRO A 1013 6.76 34.89 -77.01
N PRO A 1014 6.29 35.38 -75.85
CA PRO A 1014 6.68 34.81 -74.55
C PRO A 1014 6.16 33.37 -74.41
N ALA A 1015 6.93 32.51 -73.74
CA ALA A 1015 6.45 31.21 -73.29
C ALA A 1015 5.34 31.38 -72.24
N ILE A 1016 4.47 30.39 -72.13
CA ILE A 1016 3.39 30.37 -71.12
C ILE A 1016 3.75 29.29 -70.09
N ALA A 1017 3.89 29.70 -68.83
CA ALA A 1017 4.00 28.79 -67.71
C ALA A 1017 2.76 28.92 -66.83
N VAL A 1018 2.14 27.79 -66.50
CA VAL A 1018 1.07 27.71 -65.49
C VAL A 1018 1.49 26.73 -64.42
N ASP A 1019 1.21 27.08 -63.18
CA ASP A 1019 1.48 26.22 -62.03
C ASP A 1019 0.30 26.27 -61.06
N LEU A 1020 0.09 25.18 -60.31
CA LEU A 1020 -1.04 25.02 -59.40
C LEU A 1020 -0.83 25.83 -58.11
N VAL A 1021 0.42 25.95 -57.64
CA VAL A 1021 0.76 26.54 -56.35
C VAL A 1021 1.34 27.95 -56.52
N THR A 1022 2.14 28.16 -57.56
CA THR A 1022 2.75 29.44 -57.90
C THR A 1022 1.95 30.16 -58.97
N ALA A 1023 1.29 31.25 -58.58
CA ALA A 1023 0.43 32.02 -59.49
C ALA A 1023 1.17 32.59 -60.73
N SER A 1024 2.49 32.76 -60.67
CA SER A 1024 3.31 33.24 -61.80
C SER A 1024 4.73 32.69 -61.73
N PRO A 1025 5.02 31.53 -62.36
CA PRO A 1025 6.36 30.98 -62.43
C PRO A 1025 7.34 31.94 -63.16
N VAL A 1026 8.58 31.98 -62.68
CA VAL A 1026 9.63 32.82 -63.24
C VAL A 1026 10.15 32.18 -64.53
N LEU A 1027 10.07 32.92 -65.64
CA LEU A 1027 10.61 32.49 -66.93
C LEU A 1027 11.99 33.06 -67.16
N THR A 1028 12.94 32.19 -67.49
CA THR A 1028 14.29 32.57 -67.93
C THR A 1028 14.57 32.00 -69.32
N TYR A 1029 15.23 32.79 -70.15
CA TYR A 1029 15.55 32.43 -71.54
C TYR A 1029 17.05 32.40 -71.71
N SER A 1030 17.56 31.34 -72.36
CA SER A 1030 18.97 31.26 -72.80
C SER A 1030 19.37 32.43 -73.72
N ARG A 1031 18.38 33.02 -74.42
CA ARG A 1031 18.53 34.24 -75.21
C ARG A 1031 17.21 35.02 -75.21
N ALA A 1032 17.24 36.31 -74.91
CA ALA A 1032 16.03 37.13 -74.79
C ALA A 1032 15.40 37.43 -76.16
N SER A 1033 14.07 37.56 -76.21
CA SER A 1033 13.35 38.08 -77.37
C SER A 1033 13.87 39.47 -77.73
N GLY A 1034 14.11 39.75 -79.02
CA GLY A 1034 14.75 40.98 -79.48
C GLY A 1034 16.28 40.95 -79.43
N SER A 1035 16.90 39.81 -79.17
CA SER A 1035 18.35 39.62 -79.34
C SER A 1035 18.73 39.47 -80.82
N THR A 1036 19.97 39.82 -81.18
CA THR A 1036 20.53 39.53 -82.51
C THR A 1036 20.99 38.08 -82.58
N PHE A 1037 20.49 37.30 -83.52
CA PHE A 1037 20.85 35.92 -83.81
C PHE A 1037 21.73 35.83 -85.06
N PRO A 1038 22.84 35.06 -85.06
CA PRO A 1038 23.67 34.86 -86.24
C PRO A 1038 22.93 34.02 -87.30
N PRO A 1039 23.37 34.05 -88.57
CA PRO A 1039 22.89 33.12 -89.61
C PRO A 1039 22.94 31.65 -89.15
N GLY A 1040 21.88 30.89 -89.46
CA GLY A 1040 21.71 29.50 -89.04
C GLY A 1040 20.60 29.30 -88.00
N THR A 1041 20.46 28.07 -87.50
CA THR A 1041 19.46 27.70 -86.49
C THR A 1041 20.07 27.77 -85.10
N THR A 1042 19.51 28.60 -84.23
CA THR A 1042 19.90 28.72 -82.82
C THR A 1042 18.78 28.15 -81.94
N PRO A 1043 19.04 27.13 -81.10
CA PRO A 1043 18.07 26.70 -80.10
C PRO A 1043 17.96 27.74 -78.98
N VAL A 1044 16.73 28.05 -78.60
CA VAL A 1044 16.43 28.89 -77.43
C VAL A 1044 15.75 28.02 -76.39
N THR A 1045 16.49 27.70 -75.32
CA THR A 1045 15.96 27.04 -74.13
C THR A 1045 15.25 28.05 -73.24
N VAL A 1046 14.03 27.72 -72.83
CA VAL A 1046 13.24 28.43 -71.82
C VAL A 1046 13.15 27.56 -70.58
N THR A 1047 13.41 28.14 -69.40
CA THR A 1047 13.20 27.48 -68.10
C THR A 1047 12.13 28.24 -67.32
N ALA A 1048 11.07 27.54 -66.93
CA ALA A 1048 10.12 28.01 -65.93
C ALA A 1048 10.52 27.48 -64.56
N GLU A 1049 10.55 28.34 -63.56
CA GLU A 1049 10.84 28.00 -62.16
C GLU A 1049 9.71 28.53 -61.28
N ASP A 1050 9.10 27.66 -60.48
CA ASP A 1050 8.10 28.09 -59.49
C ASP A 1050 8.73 28.71 -58.24
N ALA A 1051 7.92 29.11 -57.26
CA ALA A 1051 8.40 29.69 -56.01
C ALA A 1051 9.07 28.66 -55.07
N ALA A 1052 8.82 27.36 -55.26
CA ALA A 1052 9.45 26.27 -54.50
C ALA A 1052 10.79 25.83 -55.11
N GLY A 1053 11.13 26.29 -56.31
CA GLY A 1053 12.35 25.99 -57.04
C GLY A 1053 12.24 24.80 -57.99
N ASN A 1054 11.04 24.25 -58.24
CA ASN A 1054 10.88 23.20 -59.25
C ASN A 1054 10.92 23.81 -60.65
N ARG A 1055 11.51 23.07 -61.60
CA ARG A 1055 11.87 23.60 -62.92
C ARG A 1055 11.33 22.75 -64.05
N ALA A 1056 10.78 23.40 -65.06
CA ALA A 1056 10.46 22.80 -66.35
C ALA A 1056 11.23 23.53 -67.46
N THR A 1057 11.70 22.77 -68.45
CA THR A 1057 12.46 23.32 -69.59
C THR A 1057 11.84 22.89 -70.91
N CYS A 1058 11.83 23.79 -71.89
CA CYS A 1058 11.50 23.47 -73.27
C CYS A 1058 12.40 24.26 -74.23
N ASP A 1059 12.51 23.77 -75.47
CA ASP A 1059 13.32 24.39 -76.52
C ASP A 1059 12.46 24.70 -77.74
N PHE A 1060 12.74 25.84 -78.37
CA PHE A 1060 12.25 26.17 -79.72
C PHE A 1060 13.42 26.72 -80.56
N GLN A 1061 13.27 26.69 -81.87
CA GLN A 1061 14.32 27.06 -82.81
C GLN A 1061 14.12 28.47 -83.37
N VAL A 1062 15.18 29.27 -83.37
CA VAL A 1062 15.24 30.54 -84.12
C VAL A 1062 16.17 30.37 -85.31
N SER A 1063 15.62 30.42 -86.53
CA SER A 1063 16.38 30.23 -87.78
C SER A 1063 16.54 31.55 -88.54
N VAL A 1064 17.78 32.01 -88.72
CA VAL A 1064 18.13 33.18 -89.52
C VAL A 1064 18.70 32.73 -90.86
N ASN A 1065 17.96 32.97 -91.94
CA ASN A 1065 18.27 32.49 -93.28
C ASN A 1065 18.97 33.60 -94.07
N VAL A 1066 20.20 33.39 -94.53
CA VAL A 1066 20.89 34.33 -95.44
C VAL A 1066 20.48 34.03 -96.88
N LYS A 1067 20.00 35.03 -97.61
CA LYS A 1067 19.62 34.90 -99.01
C LYS A 1067 20.89 34.88 -99.90
N PRO A 1068 21.12 33.82 -100.71
CA PRO A 1068 22.33 33.70 -101.52
C PRO A 1068 22.27 34.54 -102.81
N SER A 1069 23.44 34.97 -103.28
CA SER A 1069 23.60 35.59 -104.61
C SER A 1069 23.58 34.55 -105.73
N PRO A 1070 23.07 34.87 -106.94
CA PRO A 1070 23.47 34.17 -108.15
C PRO A 1070 24.94 34.50 -108.51
N PHE A 1071 25.57 33.61 -109.28
CA PHE A 1071 26.99 33.61 -109.69
C PHE A 1071 28.00 33.44 -108.53
N ASP A 1072 29.20 32.89 -108.77
CA ASP A 1072 29.75 32.37 -110.03
C ASP A 1072 29.82 30.83 -110.05
N ALA A 1073 29.73 30.28 -111.25
CA ALA A 1073 29.25 28.93 -111.56
C ALA A 1073 30.33 27.83 -111.61
N GLY A 1074 29.93 26.63 -111.18
CA GLY A 1074 30.07 25.37 -111.92
C GLY A 1074 31.42 24.65 -111.88
N THR A 1075 31.47 23.48 -111.25
CA THR A 1075 31.58 22.14 -111.90
C THR A 1075 31.87 21.06 -110.85
N GLU A 1076 31.09 19.97 -110.92
CA GLU A 1076 31.33 18.62 -110.38
C GLU A 1076 32.75 18.10 -110.75
N PRO A 1077 33.37 17.07 -110.10
CA PRO A 1077 32.69 15.85 -109.65
C PRO A 1077 33.30 15.09 -108.44
N ASP A 1078 32.66 13.95 -108.18
CA ASP A 1078 33.25 12.63 -107.90
C ASP A 1078 33.56 12.18 -106.46
N ALA A 1079 32.77 11.15 -106.09
CA ALA A 1079 33.17 9.85 -105.56
C ALA A 1079 34.27 9.72 -104.50
N GLY A 1080 33.91 8.96 -103.46
CA GLY A 1080 34.76 7.82 -103.10
C GLY A 1080 34.87 7.47 -101.62
N MET A 1081 34.18 6.39 -101.28
CA MET A 1081 34.78 5.19 -100.67
C MET A 1081 34.95 5.12 -99.14
N GLU A 1082 34.32 4.07 -98.59
CA GLU A 1082 34.52 3.46 -97.28
C GLU A 1082 36.00 3.12 -97.00
N VAL A 1083 36.40 3.11 -95.71
CA VAL A 1083 37.15 1.99 -95.11
C VAL A 1083 37.16 2.07 -93.58
N ASP A 1084 37.15 0.87 -93.02
CA ASP A 1084 37.12 0.44 -91.62
C ASP A 1084 38.52 0.39 -90.95
N ALA A 1085 38.50 0.35 -89.62
CA ALA A 1085 39.44 -0.25 -88.66
C ALA A 1085 40.89 0.29 -88.44
N GLY A 1086 41.24 0.38 -87.14
CA GLY A 1086 42.61 0.35 -86.60
C GLY A 1086 42.64 0.64 -85.07
N THR A 1087 42.37 -0.31 -84.17
CA THR A 1087 43.26 -1.28 -83.48
C THR A 1087 44.24 -0.77 -82.38
N LYS A 1088 43.96 -1.18 -81.12
CA LYS A 1088 44.83 -1.75 -80.02
C LYS A 1088 45.92 -0.85 -79.34
N PRO A 1089 46.60 -1.27 -78.22
CA PRO A 1089 46.34 -2.34 -77.20
C PRO A 1089 46.64 -2.02 -75.68
N ASP A 1090 46.24 -2.95 -74.79
CA ASP A 1090 46.92 -3.56 -73.59
C ASP A 1090 47.46 -2.64 -72.44
N ALA A 1091 47.58 -2.97 -71.14
CA ALA A 1091 47.40 -4.14 -70.26
C ALA A 1091 47.63 -3.73 -68.76
N GLY A 1092 47.35 -4.65 -67.81
CA GLY A 1092 48.05 -4.75 -66.51
C GLY A 1092 47.18 -4.62 -65.23
N THR A 1093 46.64 -5.71 -64.65
CA THR A 1093 47.15 -6.53 -63.51
C THR A 1093 46.89 -6.01 -62.07
N GLU A 1094 46.00 -6.71 -61.33
CA GLU A 1094 46.08 -7.29 -59.95
C GLU A 1094 46.93 -6.66 -58.80
N PRO A 1095 46.81 -7.09 -57.50
CA PRO A 1095 45.74 -7.78 -56.75
C PRO A 1095 45.54 -7.32 -55.25
N ASP A 1096 44.56 -7.95 -54.58
CA ASP A 1096 44.41 -8.41 -53.17
C ASP A 1096 44.65 -7.60 -51.86
N ALA A 1097 43.86 -8.01 -50.85
CA ALA A 1097 44.01 -8.01 -49.38
C ALA A 1097 43.75 -6.73 -48.51
N GLY A 1098 42.89 -6.89 -47.47
CA GLY A 1098 42.74 -6.00 -46.30
C GLY A 1098 43.85 -6.23 -45.24
N PRO A 1099 43.65 -6.05 -43.91
CA PRO A 1099 42.57 -5.43 -43.12
C PRO A 1099 43.09 -4.50 -41.97
N GLN A 1100 42.20 -4.14 -41.03
CA GLN A 1100 42.40 -3.78 -39.59
C GLN A 1100 42.27 -2.30 -39.11
N THR A 1101 41.59 -2.22 -37.96
CA THR A 1101 41.30 -1.20 -36.91
C THR A 1101 42.59 -0.63 -36.24
N PRO A 1102 42.61 0.23 -35.16
CA PRO A 1102 41.59 0.53 -34.12
C PRO A 1102 41.60 1.96 -33.46
N ASP A 1103 40.83 2.07 -32.35
CA ASP A 1103 40.94 2.96 -31.15
C ASP A 1103 40.56 4.45 -31.26
N ALA A 1104 40.18 5.20 -30.21
CA ALA A 1104 39.58 5.03 -28.87
C ALA A 1104 39.72 6.39 -28.13
N GLY A 1105 38.79 6.75 -27.23
CA GLY A 1105 38.97 7.76 -26.15
C GLY A 1105 38.97 9.25 -26.57
N THR A 1106 38.63 10.25 -25.74
CA THR A 1106 38.69 10.41 -24.28
C THR A 1106 37.86 11.61 -23.80
N GLU A 1107 37.49 11.60 -22.51
CA GLU A 1107 36.92 12.69 -21.70
C GLU A 1107 37.92 13.82 -21.31
N SER A 1108 37.35 14.88 -20.71
CA SER A 1108 37.85 15.69 -19.57
C SER A 1108 38.45 17.11 -19.81
N ASP A 1109 37.61 18.10 -19.50
CA ASP A 1109 37.67 19.04 -18.36
C ASP A 1109 38.63 20.26 -18.27
N ALA A 1110 38.02 21.33 -17.71
CA ALA A 1110 38.53 22.49 -16.97
C ALA A 1110 39.29 23.67 -17.64
N GLY A 1111 38.73 24.89 -17.46
CA GLY A 1111 39.46 25.95 -16.77
C GLY A 1111 39.47 27.40 -17.30
N THR A 1112 38.80 28.28 -16.55
CA THR A 1112 39.20 29.66 -16.15
C THR A 1112 38.77 30.94 -16.91
N LYS A 1113 38.23 31.88 -16.10
CA LYS A 1113 37.84 33.31 -16.31
C LYS A 1113 39.08 34.24 -16.34
N PRO A 1114 39.04 35.57 -16.67
CA PRO A 1114 38.43 36.61 -15.80
C PRO A 1114 37.92 37.94 -16.46
N ASP A 1115 37.33 38.80 -15.59
CA ASP A 1115 37.27 40.29 -15.55
C ASP A 1115 36.22 41.20 -16.26
N ALA A 1116 35.30 41.71 -15.42
CA ALA A 1116 35.06 43.11 -14.95
C ALA A 1116 34.58 44.27 -15.86
N GLY A 1117 33.56 45.00 -15.36
CA GLY A 1117 33.24 46.42 -15.67
C GLY A 1117 31.73 46.74 -15.67
N ALA A 1118 31.29 47.95 -15.31
CA ALA A 1118 29.86 48.28 -15.19
C ALA A 1118 29.47 49.73 -15.59
N PRO A 1119 28.27 49.97 -16.17
CA PRO A 1119 27.72 51.30 -16.48
C PRO A 1119 26.82 51.88 -15.35
N PRO A 1120 26.50 53.19 -15.37
CA PRO A 1120 25.64 53.84 -14.38
C PRO A 1120 24.18 54.13 -14.85
N ILE A 1121 23.34 54.30 -13.82
CA ILE A 1121 21.96 54.84 -13.63
C ILE A 1121 21.95 56.38 -13.97
N PRO A 1122 20.84 57.13 -14.32
CA PRO A 1122 19.60 57.30 -13.50
C PRO A 1122 18.22 57.63 -14.14
N ASP A 1123 17.16 57.24 -13.40
CA ASP A 1123 15.90 57.91 -12.92
C ASP A 1123 15.57 59.37 -13.39
N PRO A 1124 14.35 59.99 -13.20
CA PRO A 1124 13.36 59.78 -12.10
C PRO A 1124 11.83 60.08 -12.33
N GLY A 1125 11.01 59.63 -11.35
CA GLY A 1125 9.88 60.37 -10.70
C GLY A 1125 8.51 60.46 -11.41
N GLY A 1126 7.34 60.46 -10.74
CA GLY A 1126 6.96 60.41 -9.33
C GLY A 1126 5.49 60.90 -9.10
N THR A 1127 4.91 60.51 -7.97
CA THR A 1127 3.86 61.17 -7.15
C THR A 1127 2.35 61.09 -7.49
N GLY A 1128 1.53 60.81 -6.45
CA GLY A 1128 0.10 61.17 -6.38
C GLY A 1128 -0.74 60.49 -5.28
N CYS A 1129 -0.84 61.12 -4.10
CA CYS A 1129 -1.67 60.75 -2.94
C CYS A 1129 -3.19 61.09 -3.11
N GLY A 1130 -4.07 60.50 -2.27
CA GLY A 1130 -5.36 61.14 -1.93
C GLY A 1130 -6.41 60.25 -1.23
N CYS A 1131 -6.82 60.62 -0.02
CA CYS A 1131 -7.74 59.92 0.88
C CYS A 1131 -9.22 60.42 0.84
N ALA A 1132 -10.13 59.54 1.26
CA ALA A 1132 -11.28 59.72 2.18
C ALA A 1132 -12.67 60.28 1.74
N ALA A 1133 -13.69 59.47 2.12
CA ALA A 1133 -14.98 59.77 2.77
C ALA A 1133 -16.25 60.18 1.96
N GLY A 1134 -17.38 59.52 2.29
CA GLY A 1134 -18.64 60.24 2.57
C GLY A 1134 -19.94 59.81 1.87
N SER A 1135 -20.77 59.04 2.59
CA SER A 1135 -22.23 59.24 2.84
C SER A 1135 -23.29 59.33 1.72
N GLY A 1136 -24.43 58.64 1.95
CA GLY A 1136 -25.79 59.18 1.73
C GLY A 1136 -26.78 58.26 0.99
N ALA A 1137 -27.81 57.73 1.68
CA ALA A 1137 -28.74 56.74 1.13
C ALA A 1137 -30.23 56.87 1.60
N PRO A 1138 -31.22 56.40 0.80
CA PRO A 1138 -32.67 56.33 1.11
C PRO A 1138 -33.09 54.94 1.69
N VAL A 1139 -34.35 54.52 1.92
CA VAL A 1139 -35.69 55.05 1.54
C VAL A 1139 -36.70 55.08 2.72
N SER A 1140 -37.48 54.01 2.95
CA SER A 1140 -38.71 53.98 3.79
C SER A 1140 -39.05 52.55 4.24
N ALA A 1141 -39.01 52.20 5.55
CA ALA A 1141 -40.04 52.32 6.62
C ALA A 1141 -41.11 51.18 6.56
N VAL A 1142 -41.44 50.41 7.62
CA VAL A 1142 -42.19 50.78 8.85
C VAL A 1142 -42.27 49.58 9.86
N TRP A 1143 -41.97 49.85 11.15
CA TRP A 1143 -42.51 49.38 12.47
C TRP A 1143 -42.78 47.88 12.81
N GLY A 1144 -42.57 47.35 14.03
CA GLY A 1144 -42.17 47.94 15.31
C GLY A 1144 -42.12 46.95 16.52
N LEU A 1145 -41.34 47.37 17.54
CA LEU A 1145 -41.40 47.17 19.01
C LEU A 1145 -41.58 45.80 19.72
N LEU A 1146 -40.50 45.40 20.41
CA LEU A 1146 -40.29 45.35 21.89
C LEU A 1146 -41.27 44.60 22.82
N GLY A 1147 -40.70 43.72 23.67
CA GLY A 1147 -41.28 43.33 24.96
C GLY A 1147 -40.51 42.24 25.70
N LEU A 1148 -39.78 42.62 26.76
CA LEU A 1148 -38.89 41.83 27.61
C LEU A 1148 -39.58 40.83 28.58
N LEU A 1149 -38.77 39.84 29.00
CA LEU A 1149 -38.62 39.24 30.35
C LEU A 1149 -39.81 38.56 31.06
N GLY A 1150 -39.57 37.36 31.57
CA GLY A 1150 -40.34 36.81 32.69
C GLY A 1150 -40.09 35.34 32.96
N ALA A 1151 -39.45 35.05 34.09
CA ALA A 1151 -38.92 33.77 34.51
C ALA A 1151 -39.96 32.78 35.09
N MET A 1152 -39.46 31.53 35.22
CA MET A 1152 -39.76 30.55 36.26
C MET A 1152 -41.11 29.77 36.27
N ALA A 1153 -40.90 28.46 36.07
CA ALA A 1153 -41.22 27.38 37.02
C ALA A 1153 -42.61 26.72 37.01
N ALA A 1154 -42.49 25.40 36.96
CA ALA A 1154 -43.19 24.40 37.78
C ALA A 1154 -44.41 23.67 37.19
N ARG A 1155 -44.15 22.36 37.03
CA ARG A 1155 -44.92 21.22 37.56
C ARG A 1155 -45.94 20.52 36.63
N ARG A 1156 -45.48 19.32 36.28
CA ARG A 1156 -46.05 17.99 36.61
C ARG A 1156 -47.27 17.49 35.82
N ARG A 1157 -46.95 16.40 35.10
CA ARG A 1157 -47.49 15.04 35.19
C ARG A 1157 -48.93 14.77 34.69
N SER A 1158 -48.94 13.82 33.74
CA SER A 1158 -49.77 12.61 33.68
C SER A 1158 -51.25 12.83 33.32
N ILE A 1159 -51.95 12.02 32.54
CA ILE A 1159 -51.93 10.57 32.26
C ILE A 1159 -52.64 10.38 30.90
N SER A 1160 -52.07 9.58 30.00
CA SER A 1160 -52.69 8.38 29.37
C SER A 1160 -51.83 7.90 28.22
#